data_AF-A0A2H6FWI2-F1
#
_entry.id   AF-A0A2H6FWI2-F1
#
_cell.length_a   1.000
_cell.length_b   1.000
_cell.length_c   1.000
_cell.angle_alpha   90.00
_cell.angle_beta   90.00
_cell.angle_gamma   90.00
#
_symmetry.space_group_name_H-M   'P 1'
#
loop_
_entity.id
_entity.type
_entity.pdbx_description
1 polymer ?
#
loop_
_entity_poly.entity_id
_entity_poly.type
_entity_poly.pdbx_seq_one_letter_code
_entity_poly.pdbx_strand_id
1 'polypeptide(L)'
;MNIAFQNFAMYVSVNLFLFFSWYVLLFRKKYCLSFTDRLIGVFILGLSQIIITEMLLGVLFRKLFALPLFLVNISMSLIVLALAITLYRRETCPGKNKNSSLHYLKDILYEIKDETIRIFSVIRKDLVLFSIFSLFFVSICRLIFLSYLFPSYAWDSLWYHLPSMGYILQSGAIQDTPMYSFIDLVINVLPKNVDLFFLWNTIFLKSDIIVDLSQLVFVIIGVLTIYSLALKFKIREKYAICASLLFFFTPVIIQQATTNYVDIAVSVIFLVAINFMMYDFPEEYTGCSAATEMKDKKILILLSGLSTGILLGSKASGPLFVVVLSGAILIPELIKHFNSARIASSKHEEYFLKDRFLHYLIYFFVPVLFMGGYWYIKNWVMYNNPIYNTDITLFNITIFKGVFKGIIEPAPDVIANLPLMKKLFYVWLERVGYYLYDSRLSGFGPLWFILYLPGMVFSIVYAVKRKRYNFLFVGAILTVTFLLYPRNWNTRYVIFIIGLGALSFGLLIDCFHKREKALKIIALILVFYTFLTANSPAIMPGKIREFILFSPGERTVARLAPFNIDLYARQEYGYWIWISDNISEGDTLAFTFEPLFLSPLWNSGFSNRIVYIRSDAYNEWTKELKMNNVTHVLIRTNSMEDRWIEKEKRLVSGLWWIGRSKEKFKVVYADKNYKIMRVGR
;
A
#
# COMPACT_ATOMS: atom_id res chain seq x y z
N MET A 1 34.01 -5.20 5.13
CA MET A 1 32.85 -4.32 5.49
C MET A 1 31.65 -5.23 5.67
N ASN A 2 30.90 -5.14 6.77
CA ASN A 2 29.76 -6.03 7.04
C ASN A 2 28.70 -5.91 5.93
N ILE A 3 28.27 -7.03 5.33
CA ILE A 3 27.27 -7.06 4.23
C ILE A 3 25.98 -6.34 4.65
N ALA A 4 25.57 -6.48 5.92
CA ALA A 4 24.41 -5.77 6.46
C ALA A 4 24.58 -4.25 6.44
N PHE A 5 25.79 -3.75 6.75
CA PHE A 5 26.09 -2.32 6.69
C PHE A 5 26.08 -1.80 5.24
N GLN A 6 26.61 -2.57 4.29
CA GLN A 6 26.55 -2.24 2.86
C GLN A 6 25.10 -2.14 2.37
N ASN A 7 24.29 -3.12 2.70
CA ASN A 7 22.86 -3.16 2.37
C ASN A 7 22.09 -1.97 2.94
N PHE A 8 22.32 -1.64 4.21
CA PHE A 8 21.73 -0.48 4.85
C PHE A 8 22.19 0.83 4.20
N ALA A 9 23.48 0.98 3.91
CA ALA A 9 24.01 2.17 3.24
C ALA A 9 23.43 2.33 1.82
N MET A 10 23.30 1.24 1.07
CA MET A 10 22.61 1.24 -0.23
C MET A 10 21.16 1.71 -0.09
N TYR A 11 20.41 1.15 0.86
CA TYR A 11 19.03 1.53 1.13
C TYR A 11 18.87 3.02 1.47
N VAL A 12 19.68 3.54 2.40
CA VAL A 12 19.60 4.96 2.80
C VAL A 12 19.99 5.87 1.64
N SER A 13 21.09 5.58 0.95
CA SER A 13 21.58 6.42 -0.14
C SER A 13 20.62 6.45 -1.33
N VAL A 14 20.03 5.31 -1.73
CA VAL A 14 19.09 5.28 -2.85
C VAL A 14 17.81 6.03 -2.54
N ASN A 15 17.24 5.91 -1.33
CA ASN A 15 16.02 6.63 -0.96
C ASN A 15 16.25 8.14 -0.83
N LEU A 16 17.37 8.58 -0.23
CA LEU A 16 17.71 10.01 -0.15
C LEU A 16 17.89 10.61 -1.54
N PHE A 17 18.59 9.89 -2.42
CA PHE A 17 18.90 10.38 -3.76
C PHE A 17 17.68 10.37 -4.69
N LEU A 18 16.82 9.35 -4.57
CA LEU A 18 15.49 9.29 -5.19
C LEU A 18 14.65 10.51 -4.79
N PHE A 19 14.46 10.73 -3.49
CA PHE A 19 13.67 11.86 -2.98
C PHE A 19 14.24 13.20 -3.45
N PHE A 20 15.55 13.39 -3.28
CA PHE A 20 16.21 14.63 -3.63
C PHE A 20 16.12 14.96 -5.12
N SER A 21 16.40 14.00 -6.00
CA SER A 21 16.35 14.21 -7.45
C SER A 21 14.96 14.65 -7.93
N TRP A 22 13.90 13.97 -7.48
CA TRP A 22 12.53 14.34 -7.83
C TRP A 22 12.08 15.64 -7.18
N TYR A 23 12.48 15.94 -5.94
CA TYR A 23 12.13 17.21 -5.29
C TYR A 23 12.77 18.39 -6.02
N VAL A 24 14.05 18.27 -6.37
CA VAL A 24 14.77 19.29 -7.15
C VAL A 24 14.09 19.49 -8.51
N LEU A 25 13.62 18.42 -9.17
CA LEU A 25 12.86 18.57 -10.42
C LEU A 25 11.53 19.31 -10.21
N LEU A 26 10.74 18.93 -9.22
CA LEU A 26 9.43 19.53 -8.96
C LEU A 26 9.51 20.94 -8.38
N PHE A 27 10.60 21.32 -7.73
CA PHE A 27 10.81 22.68 -7.25
C PHE A 27 10.86 23.71 -8.41
N ARG A 28 11.20 23.29 -9.64
CA ARG A 28 11.04 24.13 -10.85
C ARG A 28 9.59 24.51 -11.12
N LYS A 29 8.64 23.72 -10.63
CA LYS A 29 7.20 23.96 -10.72
C LYS A 29 6.63 24.60 -9.45
N LYS A 30 7.45 25.30 -8.64
CA LYS A 30 7.01 25.92 -7.38
C LYS A 30 5.87 26.94 -7.50
N TYR A 31 5.69 27.53 -8.69
CA TYR A 31 4.59 28.45 -8.97
C TYR A 31 3.27 27.73 -9.32
N CYS A 32 3.33 26.46 -9.71
CA CYS A 32 2.19 25.65 -10.15
C CYS A 32 1.80 24.57 -9.11
N LEU A 33 2.74 24.16 -8.26
CA LEU A 33 2.55 23.17 -7.23
C LEU A 33 2.89 23.81 -5.89
N SER A 34 1.97 23.72 -4.92
CA SER A 34 2.26 24.10 -3.53
C SER A 34 3.41 23.26 -2.94
N PHE A 35 4.00 23.72 -1.84
CA PHE A 35 5.03 22.94 -1.12
C PHE A 35 4.56 21.51 -0.80
N THR A 36 3.34 21.37 -0.29
CA THR A 36 2.75 20.08 0.01
C THR A 36 2.50 19.24 -1.25
N ASP A 37 1.99 19.84 -2.33
CA ASP A 37 1.79 19.12 -3.60
C ASP A 37 3.11 18.63 -4.20
N ARG A 38 4.21 19.37 -4.04
CA ARG A 38 5.53 18.90 -4.46
C ARG A 38 5.98 17.70 -3.62
N LEU A 39 5.81 17.71 -2.30
CA LEU A 39 6.15 16.55 -1.47
C LEU A 39 5.34 15.31 -1.85
N ILE A 40 4.03 15.47 -2.07
CA ILE A 40 3.16 14.39 -2.56
C ILE A 40 3.60 13.93 -3.96
N GLY A 41 3.97 14.86 -4.84
CA GLY A 41 4.42 14.57 -6.19
C GLY A 41 5.75 13.82 -6.21
N VAL A 42 6.68 14.17 -5.34
CA VAL A 42 7.95 13.45 -5.15
C VAL A 42 7.68 12.02 -4.71
N PHE A 43 6.74 11.82 -3.79
CA PHE A 43 6.35 10.48 -3.37
C PHE A 43 5.80 9.66 -4.54
N ILE A 44 4.88 10.21 -5.35
CA ILE A 44 4.32 9.50 -6.51
C ILE A 44 5.37 9.21 -7.58
N LEU A 45 6.25 10.16 -7.88
CA LEU A 45 7.32 9.96 -8.88
C LEU A 45 8.37 8.96 -8.37
N GLY A 46 8.74 9.04 -7.10
CA GLY A 46 9.64 8.07 -6.46
C GLY A 46 9.05 6.66 -6.46
N LEU A 47 7.78 6.52 -6.05
CA LEU A 47 7.07 5.24 -6.10
C LEU A 47 6.94 4.70 -7.52
N SER A 48 6.69 5.58 -8.50
CA SER A 48 6.66 5.20 -9.92
C SER A 48 8.01 4.66 -10.37
N GLN A 49 9.11 5.33 -10.01
CA GLN A 49 10.46 4.86 -10.36
C GLN A 49 10.79 3.51 -9.70
N ILE A 50 10.44 3.32 -8.42
CA ILE A 50 10.60 2.04 -7.72
C ILE A 50 9.87 0.93 -8.51
N ILE A 51 8.58 1.11 -8.79
CA ILE A 51 7.78 0.11 -9.52
C ILE A 51 8.37 -0.16 -10.90
N ILE A 52 8.69 0.88 -11.69
CA ILE A 52 9.22 0.72 -13.06
C ILE A 52 10.54 -0.04 -13.06
N THR A 53 11.45 0.28 -12.13
CA THR A 53 12.77 -0.37 -12.07
C THR A 53 12.68 -1.81 -11.61
N GLU A 54 11.81 -2.11 -10.64
CA GLU A 54 11.54 -3.48 -10.22
C GLU A 54 10.87 -4.29 -11.33
N MET A 55 9.90 -3.71 -12.04
CA MET A 55 9.25 -4.33 -13.19
C MET A 55 10.25 -4.60 -14.32
N LEU A 56 11.12 -3.64 -14.64
CA LEU A 56 12.16 -3.79 -15.66
C LEU A 56 13.13 -4.92 -15.29
N LEU A 57 13.65 -4.92 -14.06
CA LEU A 57 14.62 -5.93 -13.63
C LEU A 57 13.98 -7.30 -13.38
N GLY A 58 12.74 -7.35 -12.91
CA GLY A 58 12.04 -8.57 -12.54
C GLY A 58 11.36 -9.26 -13.71
N VAL A 59 10.73 -8.51 -14.62
CA VAL A 59 10.00 -9.07 -15.77
C VAL A 59 10.93 -9.25 -16.97
N LEU A 60 11.64 -8.19 -17.38
CA LEU A 60 12.44 -8.21 -18.62
C LEU A 60 13.80 -8.89 -18.40
N PHE A 61 14.55 -8.48 -17.37
CA PHE A 61 15.91 -8.99 -17.16
C PHE A 61 15.99 -10.24 -16.27
N ARG A 62 14.96 -10.50 -15.45
CA ARG A 62 14.93 -11.59 -14.45
C ARG A 62 16.16 -11.59 -13.54
N LYS A 63 16.59 -10.39 -13.13
CA LYS A 63 17.75 -10.13 -12.25
C LYS A 63 17.41 -9.10 -11.18
N LEU A 64 16.21 -9.20 -10.60
CA LEU A 64 15.74 -8.34 -9.53
C LEU A 64 16.42 -8.72 -8.20
N PHE A 65 17.62 -8.21 -8.03
CA PHE A 65 18.42 -8.32 -6.80
C PHE A 65 18.83 -6.93 -6.32
N ALA A 66 19.27 -6.83 -5.06
CA ALA A 66 19.59 -5.56 -4.41
C ALA A 66 20.58 -4.69 -5.20
N LEU A 67 21.70 -5.28 -5.66
CA LEU A 67 22.74 -4.52 -6.37
C LEU A 67 22.29 -4.01 -7.76
N PRO A 68 21.74 -4.84 -8.67
CA PRO A 68 21.14 -4.34 -9.91
C PRO A 68 20.09 -3.25 -9.68
N LEU A 69 19.20 -3.44 -8.69
CA LEU A 69 18.14 -2.48 -8.38
C LEU A 69 18.70 -1.14 -7.86
N PHE A 70 19.73 -1.20 -7.00
CA PHE A 70 20.47 -0.03 -6.53
C PHE A 70 21.07 0.76 -7.70
N LEU A 71 21.82 0.09 -8.56
CA LEU A 71 22.54 0.72 -9.67
C LEU A 71 21.57 1.40 -10.64
N VAL A 72 20.51 0.70 -11.05
CA VAL A 72 19.49 1.26 -11.96
C VAL A 72 18.81 2.48 -11.35
N ASN A 73 18.43 2.43 -10.07
CA ASN A 73 17.76 3.55 -9.41
C ASN A 73 18.68 4.75 -9.21
N ILE A 74 19.93 4.55 -8.79
CA ILE A 74 20.89 5.63 -8.68
C ILE A 74 21.15 6.27 -10.05
N SER A 75 21.32 5.46 -11.10
CA SER A 75 21.49 5.98 -12.47
C SER A 75 20.28 6.78 -12.94
N MET A 76 19.05 6.30 -12.74
CA MET A 76 17.84 7.05 -13.10
C MET A 76 17.73 8.35 -12.33
N SER A 77 17.91 8.32 -11.01
CA SER A 77 17.88 9.53 -10.17
C SER A 77 18.99 10.53 -10.55
N LEU A 78 20.15 10.05 -11.01
CA LEU A 78 21.26 10.91 -11.46
C LEU A 78 20.87 11.64 -12.75
N ILE A 79 20.21 10.93 -13.67
CA ILE A 79 19.68 11.50 -14.92
C ILE A 79 18.61 12.54 -14.60
N VAL A 80 17.67 12.22 -13.70
CA VAL A 80 16.62 13.16 -13.26
C VAL A 80 17.23 14.43 -12.66
N LEU A 81 18.21 14.28 -11.76
CA LEU A 81 18.90 15.41 -11.14
C LEU A 81 19.67 16.24 -12.17
N ALA A 82 20.41 15.61 -13.08
CA ALA A 82 21.14 16.29 -14.14
C ALA A 82 20.20 17.06 -15.07
N LEU A 83 19.04 16.46 -15.42
CA LEU A 83 18.00 17.10 -16.22
C LEU A 83 17.37 18.29 -15.48
N ALA A 84 17.07 18.14 -14.19
CA ALA A 84 16.53 19.22 -13.37
C ALA A 84 17.48 20.43 -13.33
N ILE A 85 18.78 20.20 -13.09
CA ILE A 85 19.80 21.25 -13.03
C ILE A 85 20.00 21.90 -14.41
N THR A 86 20.07 21.09 -15.48
CA THR A 86 20.28 21.59 -16.85
C THR A 86 19.12 22.47 -17.30
N LEU A 87 17.88 22.04 -17.05
CA LEU A 87 16.71 22.82 -17.40
C LEU A 87 16.60 24.10 -16.58
N TYR A 88 16.92 24.05 -15.28
CA TYR A 88 16.99 25.24 -14.44
C TYR A 88 17.97 26.28 -14.98
N ARG A 89 19.20 25.86 -15.33
CA ARG A 89 20.21 26.77 -15.90
C ARG A 89 19.72 27.47 -17.16
N ARG A 90 19.00 26.75 -18.02
CA ARG A 90 18.42 27.29 -19.26
C ARG A 90 17.32 28.32 -19.00
N GLU A 91 16.52 28.14 -17.95
CA GLU A 91 15.42 29.04 -17.59
C GLU A 91 15.91 30.32 -16.91
N THR A 92 16.95 30.25 -16.07
CA THR A 92 17.38 31.41 -15.27
C THR A 92 18.53 32.24 -15.87
N CYS A 93 19.39 31.72 -16.75
CA CYS A 93 20.51 32.50 -17.31
C CYS A 93 21.00 32.00 -18.70
N PRO A 94 20.79 32.73 -19.81
CA PRO A 94 21.45 32.44 -21.09
C PRO A 94 22.96 32.77 -21.12
N GLY A 95 23.48 33.52 -20.15
CA GLY A 95 24.89 33.93 -20.13
C GLY A 95 25.46 34.07 -18.72
N LYS A 96 26.45 33.23 -18.38
CA LYS A 96 27.38 33.29 -17.23
C LYS A 96 26.79 33.34 -15.81
N ASN A 97 26.72 32.18 -15.13
CA ASN A 97 27.34 32.01 -13.80
C ASN A 97 27.36 30.53 -13.35
N LYS A 98 28.54 30.00 -12.99
CA LYS A 98 28.70 28.63 -12.43
C LYS A 98 28.09 28.48 -11.02
N ASN A 99 27.88 29.58 -10.30
CA ASN A 99 27.32 29.60 -8.93
C ASN A 99 25.78 29.47 -8.85
N SER A 100 25.09 29.40 -9.99
CA SER A 100 23.61 29.35 -10.07
C SER A 100 22.99 28.09 -9.46
N SER A 101 23.66 26.93 -9.58
CA SER A 101 23.14 25.67 -9.01
C SER A 101 23.25 25.61 -7.48
N LEU A 102 24.26 26.25 -6.89
CA LEU A 102 24.39 26.31 -5.44
C LEU A 102 23.32 27.23 -4.82
N HIS A 103 22.99 28.33 -5.50
CA HIS A 103 21.87 29.19 -5.11
C HIS A 103 20.55 28.43 -5.14
N TYR A 104 20.31 27.66 -6.20
CA TYR A 104 19.10 26.86 -6.36
C TYR A 104 18.87 25.86 -5.23
N LEU A 105 19.92 25.16 -4.80
CA LEU A 105 19.84 24.23 -3.67
C LEU A 105 19.65 24.95 -2.34
N LYS A 106 20.24 26.14 -2.17
CA LYS A 106 19.99 26.98 -0.99
C LYS A 106 18.53 27.41 -0.91
N ASP A 107 17.92 27.83 -2.02
CA ASP A 107 16.51 28.22 -2.06
C ASP A 107 15.57 27.08 -1.62
N ILE A 108 15.87 25.84 -2.03
CA ILE A 108 15.15 24.64 -1.59
C ILE A 108 15.25 24.47 -0.07
N LEU A 109 16.46 24.57 0.48
CA LEU A 109 16.67 24.41 1.92
C LEU A 109 16.01 25.52 2.74
N TYR A 110 16.04 26.76 2.24
CA TYR A 110 15.34 27.89 2.87
C TYR A 110 13.84 27.67 2.87
N GLU A 111 13.24 27.26 1.74
CA GLU A 111 11.80 26.97 1.68
C GLU A 111 11.40 25.87 2.66
N ILE A 112 12.12 24.74 2.70
CA ILE A 112 11.82 23.64 3.64
C ILE A 112 11.86 24.15 5.08
N LYS A 113 12.89 24.94 5.43
CA LYS A 113 13.03 25.52 6.76
C LYS A 113 11.87 26.47 7.07
N ASP A 114 11.56 27.39 6.17
CA ASP A 114 10.54 28.43 6.37
C ASP A 114 9.14 27.81 6.48
N GLU A 115 8.82 26.84 5.64
CA GLU A 115 7.56 26.09 5.68
C GLU A 115 7.41 25.28 6.98
N THR A 116 8.50 24.65 7.44
CA THR A 116 8.50 23.93 8.72
C THR A 116 8.25 24.88 9.90
N ILE A 117 8.92 26.04 9.92
CA ILE A 117 8.74 27.06 10.95
C ILE A 117 7.31 27.61 10.92
N ARG A 118 6.77 27.87 9.72
CA ARG A 118 5.40 28.36 9.51
C ARG A 118 4.36 27.42 10.10
N ILE A 119 4.38 26.15 9.69
CA ILE A 119 3.44 25.13 10.17
C ILE A 119 3.55 24.95 11.68
N PHE A 120 4.77 24.82 12.21
CA PHE A 120 4.99 24.65 13.65
C PHE A 120 4.53 25.88 14.46
N SER A 121 4.69 27.10 13.92
CA SER A 121 4.19 28.33 14.53
C SER A 121 2.65 28.32 14.65
N VAL A 122 1.94 27.85 13.62
CA VAL A 122 0.47 27.70 13.66
C VAL A 122 0.06 26.69 14.73
N ILE A 123 0.73 25.54 14.80
CA ILE A 123 0.46 24.49 15.80
C ILE A 123 0.69 25.00 17.22
N ARG A 124 1.85 25.62 17.48
CA ARG A 124 2.26 26.08 18.83
C ARG A 124 1.36 27.19 19.39
N LYS A 125 0.75 28.01 18.52
CA LYS A 125 -0.15 29.10 18.94
C LYS A 125 -1.49 28.61 19.50
N ASP A 126 -1.87 27.36 19.26
CA ASP A 126 -3.13 26.79 19.73
C ASP A 126 -2.88 25.56 20.60
N LEU A 127 -3.17 25.66 21.90
CA LEU A 127 -2.91 24.60 22.87
C LEU A 127 -3.60 23.27 22.50
N VAL A 128 -4.85 23.31 22.01
CA VAL A 128 -5.60 22.09 21.68
C VAL A 128 -5.00 21.43 20.44
N LEU A 129 -4.67 22.22 19.42
CA LEU A 129 -4.01 21.72 18.22
C LEU A 129 -2.62 21.16 18.53
N PHE A 130 -1.86 21.83 19.40
CA PHE A 130 -0.57 21.34 19.89
C PHE A 130 -0.72 19.99 20.60
N SER A 131 -1.72 19.81 21.46
CA SER A 131 -2.00 18.52 22.10
C SER A 131 -2.33 17.41 21.09
N ILE A 132 -3.18 17.69 20.10
CA ILE A 132 -3.49 16.71 19.03
C ILE A 132 -2.21 16.35 18.26
N PHE A 133 -1.37 17.33 17.93
CA PHE A 133 -0.09 17.11 17.26
C PHE A 133 0.89 16.30 18.11
N SER A 134 0.99 16.58 19.42
CA SER A 134 1.83 15.79 20.33
C SER A 134 1.36 14.33 20.40
N LEU A 135 0.05 14.09 20.50
CA LEU A 135 -0.49 12.73 20.47
C LEU A 135 -0.20 12.04 19.12
N PHE A 136 -0.29 12.78 18.01
CA PHE A 136 0.05 12.25 16.69
C PHE A 136 1.51 11.82 16.65
N PHE A 137 2.43 12.69 17.08
CA PHE A 137 3.87 12.39 17.14
C PHE A 137 4.18 11.18 18.02
N VAL A 138 3.60 11.12 19.23
CA VAL A 138 3.76 9.98 20.14
C VAL A 138 3.22 8.70 19.52
N SER A 139 2.09 8.77 18.81
CA SER A 139 1.51 7.62 18.10
C SER A 139 2.44 7.13 17.00
N ILE A 140 3.01 8.02 16.18
CA ILE A 140 3.97 7.65 15.14
C ILE A 140 5.20 6.96 15.75
N CYS A 141 5.81 7.54 16.79
CA CYS A 141 6.95 6.93 17.48
C CYS A 141 6.60 5.55 18.04
N ARG A 142 5.39 5.41 18.61
CA ARG A 142 4.89 4.15 19.12
C ARG A 142 4.71 3.12 18.00
N LEU A 143 4.11 3.47 16.86
CA LEU A 143 3.92 2.56 15.73
C LEU A 143 5.26 2.09 15.14
N ILE A 144 6.25 2.99 15.06
CA ILE A 144 7.63 2.65 14.65
C ILE A 144 8.23 1.64 15.63
N PHE A 145 8.15 1.91 16.93
CA PHE A 145 8.65 1.02 17.96
C PHE A 145 7.98 -0.36 17.92
N LEU A 146 6.65 -0.41 17.80
CA LEU A 146 5.91 -1.66 17.78
C LEU A 146 6.18 -2.49 16.53
N SER A 147 6.27 -1.86 15.36
CA SER A 147 6.56 -2.59 14.11
C SER A 147 7.99 -3.14 14.10
N TYR A 148 8.95 -2.42 14.68
CA TYR A 148 10.30 -2.95 14.86
C TYR A 148 10.34 -4.12 15.86
N LEU A 149 9.46 -4.10 16.86
CA LEU A 149 9.45 -5.08 17.93
C LEU A 149 8.72 -6.37 17.55
N PHE A 150 7.65 -6.31 16.77
CA PHE A 150 6.82 -7.47 16.45
C PHE A 150 6.95 -7.89 14.99
N PRO A 151 6.94 -9.21 14.71
CA PRO A 151 6.88 -9.71 13.34
C PRO A 151 5.50 -9.44 12.74
N SER A 152 5.39 -9.58 11.41
CA SER A 152 4.10 -9.50 10.76
C SER A 152 3.15 -10.57 11.29
N TYR A 153 1.95 -10.13 11.65
CA TYR A 153 0.91 -10.96 12.28
C TYR A 153 -0.44 -10.81 11.59
N ALA A 154 -0.43 -10.17 10.43
CA ALA A 154 -1.60 -9.87 9.63
C ALA A 154 -1.94 -11.03 8.67
N TRP A 155 -3.22 -11.41 8.59
CA TRP A 155 -3.66 -12.61 7.84
C TRP A 155 -3.19 -12.58 6.38
N ASP A 156 -3.65 -11.61 5.58
CA ASP A 156 -3.25 -11.45 4.18
C ASP A 156 -1.73 -11.27 4.01
N SER A 157 -1.06 -10.66 4.98
CA SER A 157 0.39 -10.49 4.97
C SER A 157 1.12 -11.83 4.94
N LEU A 158 0.77 -12.72 5.88
CA LEU A 158 1.35 -14.05 6.01
C LEU A 158 0.87 -15.01 4.91
N TRP A 159 -0.32 -14.76 4.38
CA TRP A 159 -1.00 -15.63 3.44
C TRP A 159 -0.50 -15.45 1.99
N TYR A 160 -0.44 -14.22 1.46
CA TYR A 160 -0.01 -14.00 0.06
C TYR A 160 0.89 -12.79 -0.18
N HIS A 161 0.85 -11.71 0.61
CA HIS A 161 1.70 -10.55 0.34
C HIS A 161 3.19 -10.86 0.56
N LEU A 162 3.58 -11.35 1.74
CA LEU A 162 4.97 -11.74 2.04
C LEU A 162 5.42 -12.95 1.19
N PRO A 163 4.61 -14.00 1.00
CA PRO A 163 4.96 -15.09 0.10
C PRO A 163 5.25 -14.64 -1.33
N SER A 164 4.47 -13.68 -1.87
CA SER A 164 4.74 -13.11 -3.19
C SER A 164 6.14 -12.49 -3.26
N MET A 165 6.56 -11.79 -2.22
CA MET A 165 7.93 -11.22 -2.14
C MET A 165 8.98 -12.32 -2.00
N GLY A 166 8.72 -13.34 -1.17
CA GLY A 166 9.61 -14.49 -1.00
C GLY A 166 9.92 -15.19 -2.32
N TYR A 167 8.91 -15.43 -3.15
CA TYR A 167 9.10 -16.02 -4.48
C TYR A 167 9.89 -15.12 -5.44
N ILE A 168 9.66 -13.81 -5.40
CA ILE A 168 10.42 -12.85 -6.22
C ILE A 168 11.88 -12.79 -5.77
N LEU A 169 12.15 -12.74 -4.46
CA LEU A 169 13.50 -12.73 -3.90
C LEU A 169 14.25 -14.02 -4.21
N GLN A 170 13.56 -15.17 -4.15
CA GLN A 170 14.12 -16.48 -4.44
C GLN A 170 14.49 -16.64 -5.92
N SER A 171 13.64 -16.15 -6.84
CA SER A 171 13.84 -16.33 -8.28
C SER A 171 14.59 -15.19 -8.96
N GLY A 172 14.65 -14.01 -8.33
CA GLY A 172 15.09 -12.77 -8.96
C GLY A 172 14.16 -12.30 -10.08
N ALA A 173 12.93 -12.82 -10.16
CA ALA A 173 12.01 -12.57 -11.27
C ALA A 173 10.57 -12.33 -10.78
N ILE A 174 9.85 -11.48 -11.51
CA ILE A 174 8.41 -11.29 -11.35
C ILE A 174 7.74 -12.20 -12.37
N GLN A 175 7.36 -13.40 -11.94
CA GLN A 175 6.79 -14.44 -12.77
C GLN A 175 5.73 -15.23 -12.01
N ASP A 176 4.93 -16.00 -12.73
CA ASP A 176 3.95 -16.88 -12.11
C ASP A 176 4.67 -18.05 -11.43
N THR A 177 4.24 -18.36 -10.21
CA THR A 177 4.66 -19.55 -9.48
C THR A 177 3.86 -20.76 -9.98
N PRO A 178 4.45 -21.97 -9.98
CA PRO A 178 3.68 -23.17 -10.27
C PRO A 178 2.48 -23.29 -9.33
N MET A 179 1.31 -23.55 -9.90
CA MET A 179 0.04 -23.55 -9.17
C MET A 179 -0.21 -24.90 -8.51
N TYR A 180 0.11 -25.03 -7.23
CA TYR A 180 -0.11 -26.25 -6.44
C TYR A 180 -1.22 -26.10 -5.40
N SER A 181 -1.52 -24.86 -5.03
CA SER A 181 -2.46 -24.50 -3.99
C SER A 181 -3.37 -23.36 -4.43
N PHE A 182 -4.41 -23.09 -3.64
CA PHE A 182 -5.23 -21.91 -3.87
C PHE A 182 -4.44 -20.62 -3.60
N ILE A 183 -3.48 -20.65 -2.68
CA ILE A 183 -2.62 -19.52 -2.35
C ILE A 183 -1.79 -19.10 -3.56
N ASP A 184 -1.21 -20.05 -4.30
CA ASP A 184 -0.41 -19.78 -5.51
C ASP A 184 -1.23 -19.07 -6.58
N LEU A 185 -2.49 -19.47 -6.76
CA LEU A 185 -3.40 -18.79 -7.67
C LEU A 185 -3.58 -17.32 -7.27
N VAL A 186 -3.86 -17.05 -6.00
CA VAL A 186 -4.05 -15.69 -5.48
C VAL A 186 -2.77 -14.86 -5.67
N ILE A 187 -1.62 -15.42 -5.33
CA ILE A 187 -0.30 -14.82 -5.56
C ILE A 187 -0.13 -14.49 -7.04
N ASN A 188 -0.46 -15.39 -7.96
CA ASN A 188 -0.25 -15.14 -9.39
C ASN A 188 -1.16 -14.05 -9.96
N VAL A 189 -2.43 -14.03 -9.59
CA VAL A 189 -3.43 -13.18 -10.26
C VAL A 189 -3.52 -11.76 -9.71
N LEU A 190 -3.23 -11.54 -8.43
CA LEU A 190 -3.43 -10.23 -7.83
C LEU A 190 -2.39 -9.20 -8.32
N PRO A 191 -2.80 -7.94 -8.57
CA PRO A 191 -1.88 -6.85 -8.85
C PRO A 191 -0.96 -6.56 -7.66
N LYS A 192 0.30 -6.19 -7.91
CA LYS A 192 1.37 -6.14 -6.87
C LYS A 192 2.06 -4.79 -6.70
N ASN A 193 1.55 -3.68 -7.24
CA ASN A 193 2.28 -2.39 -7.18
C ASN A 193 2.62 -1.94 -5.75
N VAL A 194 1.74 -2.20 -4.78
CA VAL A 194 2.05 -1.92 -3.36
C VAL A 194 2.99 -2.97 -2.78
N ASP A 195 2.85 -4.24 -3.17
CA ASP A 195 3.75 -5.32 -2.76
C ASP A 195 5.18 -5.12 -3.29
N LEU A 196 5.34 -4.47 -4.44
CA LEU A 196 6.64 -4.01 -4.96
C LEU A 196 7.26 -2.95 -4.03
N PHE A 197 6.47 -2.05 -3.46
CA PHE A 197 6.99 -1.13 -2.43
C PHE A 197 7.36 -1.84 -1.13
N PHE A 198 6.68 -2.93 -0.78
CA PHE A 198 7.10 -3.78 0.34
C PHE A 198 8.42 -4.50 0.02
N LEU A 199 8.52 -5.06 -1.19
CA LEU A 199 9.72 -5.71 -1.71
C LEU A 199 10.93 -4.76 -1.72
N TRP A 200 10.75 -3.49 -2.07
CA TRP A 200 11.77 -2.44 -2.00
C TRP A 200 12.45 -2.39 -0.63
N ASN A 201 11.68 -2.51 0.45
CA ASN A 201 12.23 -2.48 1.81
C ASN A 201 12.99 -3.78 2.13
N THR A 202 12.40 -4.93 1.79
CA THR A 202 12.95 -6.25 2.11
C THR A 202 14.19 -6.59 1.27
N ILE A 203 14.24 -6.19 -0.01
CA ILE A 203 15.32 -6.59 -0.93
C ILE A 203 16.66 -6.02 -0.51
N PHE A 204 16.69 -4.76 -0.03
CA PHE A 204 17.90 -4.14 0.49
C PHE A 204 18.22 -4.62 1.90
N LEU A 205 17.25 -4.57 2.82
CA LEU A 205 17.53 -4.82 4.23
C LEU A 205 17.68 -6.29 4.60
N LYS A 206 17.25 -7.20 3.71
CA LYS A 206 17.28 -8.65 3.94
C LYS A 206 16.59 -9.02 5.25
N SER A 207 15.44 -8.39 5.48
CA SER A 207 14.64 -8.56 6.68
C SER A 207 13.19 -8.15 6.41
N ASP A 208 12.25 -8.88 7.01
CA ASP A 208 10.83 -8.55 7.10
C ASP A 208 10.48 -7.56 8.22
N ILE A 209 11.38 -7.28 9.17
CA ILE A 209 11.09 -6.50 10.39
C ILE A 209 10.46 -5.13 10.09
N ILE A 210 10.97 -4.42 9.09
CA ILE A 210 10.45 -3.08 8.77
C ILE A 210 9.40 -3.08 7.67
N VAL A 211 9.05 -4.25 7.12
CA VAL A 211 8.19 -4.31 5.94
C VAL A 211 6.78 -3.84 6.28
N ASP A 212 6.30 -4.07 7.50
CA ASP A 212 5.03 -3.56 8.02
C ASP A 212 5.00 -2.02 8.14
N LEU A 213 6.16 -1.36 8.29
CA LEU A 213 6.24 0.11 8.35
C LEU A 213 6.01 0.79 6.99
N SER A 214 5.96 0.02 5.91
CA SER A 214 5.71 0.54 4.57
C SER A 214 4.38 1.32 4.51
N GLN A 215 3.34 0.85 5.21
CA GLN A 215 2.04 1.54 5.22
C GLN A 215 2.09 2.88 5.94
N LEU A 216 2.97 3.05 6.93
CA LEU A 216 3.14 4.31 7.65
C LEU A 216 3.53 5.46 6.72
N VAL A 217 4.32 5.19 5.69
CA VAL A 217 4.67 6.20 4.66
C VAL A 217 3.42 6.68 3.94
N PHE A 218 2.52 5.77 3.54
CA PHE A 218 1.24 6.13 2.93
C PHE A 218 0.35 6.90 3.91
N VAL A 219 0.35 6.55 5.20
CA VAL A 219 -0.40 7.32 6.22
C VAL A 219 0.06 8.78 6.27
N ILE A 220 1.38 9.03 6.29
CA ILE A 220 1.95 10.39 6.29
C ILE A 220 1.55 11.14 5.01
N ILE A 221 1.65 10.49 3.85
CA ILE A 221 1.20 11.07 2.57
C ILE A 221 -0.31 11.34 2.60
N GLY A 222 -1.10 10.50 3.24
CA GLY A 222 -2.53 10.71 3.47
C GLY A 222 -2.80 11.99 4.27
N VAL A 223 -2.11 12.19 5.39
CA VAL A 223 -2.19 13.43 6.19
C VAL A 223 -1.84 14.65 5.33
N LEU A 224 -0.72 14.60 4.59
CA LEU A 224 -0.32 15.70 3.69
C LEU A 224 -1.37 15.95 2.58
N THR A 225 -2.00 14.90 2.07
CA THR A 225 -3.01 14.99 1.01
C THR A 225 -4.30 15.63 1.52
N ILE A 226 -4.75 15.27 2.73
CA ILE A 226 -5.90 15.91 3.38
C ILE A 226 -5.60 17.40 3.65
N TYR A 227 -4.39 17.71 4.12
CA TYR A 227 -3.96 19.09 4.30
C TYR A 227 -4.00 19.88 2.98
N SER A 228 -3.42 19.34 1.90
CA SER A 228 -3.42 20.00 0.57
C SER A 228 -4.84 20.21 0.04
N LEU A 229 -5.71 19.19 0.09
CA LEU A 229 -7.11 19.29 -0.31
C LEU A 229 -7.88 20.34 0.51
N ALA A 230 -7.67 20.40 1.83
CA ALA A 230 -8.30 21.39 2.68
C ALA A 230 -7.93 22.83 2.27
N LEU A 231 -6.65 23.08 1.97
CA LEU A 231 -6.20 24.38 1.46
C LEU A 231 -6.82 24.72 0.10
N LYS A 232 -6.95 23.74 -0.81
CA LYS A 232 -7.63 23.91 -2.12
C LYS A 232 -9.12 24.21 -1.98
N PHE A 233 -9.74 23.80 -0.87
CA PHE A 233 -11.10 24.19 -0.50
C PHE A 233 -11.19 25.54 0.22
N LYS A 234 -10.07 26.27 0.33
CA LYS A 234 -9.96 27.56 1.02
C LYS A 234 -10.30 27.47 2.51
N ILE A 235 -10.11 26.31 3.12
CA ILE A 235 -10.22 26.14 4.58
C ILE A 235 -9.00 26.81 5.23
N ARG A 236 -9.20 27.59 6.30
CA ARG A 236 -8.10 28.22 7.03
C ARG A 236 -7.08 27.19 7.51
N GLU A 237 -5.79 27.52 7.33
CA GLU A 237 -4.64 26.63 7.56
C GLU A 237 -4.68 25.90 8.92
N LYS A 238 -5.03 26.61 9.99
CA LYS A 238 -5.23 26.04 11.33
C LYS A 238 -6.17 24.83 11.37
N TYR A 239 -7.31 24.90 10.66
CA TYR A 239 -8.27 23.79 10.62
C TYR A 239 -7.92 22.76 9.55
N ALA A 240 -7.19 23.15 8.50
CA ALA A 240 -6.61 22.20 7.57
C ALA A 240 -5.63 21.25 8.28
N ILE A 241 -4.75 21.79 9.14
CA ILE A 241 -3.85 20.97 9.98
C ILE A 241 -4.69 20.07 10.91
N CYS A 242 -5.68 20.63 11.62
CA CYS A 242 -6.55 19.85 12.49
C CYS A 242 -7.23 18.68 11.75
N ALA A 243 -7.87 18.94 10.60
CA ALA A 243 -8.51 17.93 9.77
C ALA A 243 -7.53 16.85 9.31
N SER A 244 -6.32 17.24 8.88
CA SER A 244 -5.30 16.29 8.45
C SER A 244 -4.81 15.37 9.57
N LEU A 245 -4.65 15.87 10.80
CA LEU A 245 -4.28 15.06 11.95
C LEU A 245 -5.41 14.13 12.38
N LEU A 246 -6.66 14.60 12.29
CA LEU A 246 -7.83 13.78 12.63
C LEU A 246 -8.01 12.60 11.66
N PHE A 247 -7.65 12.74 10.39
CA PHE A 247 -7.58 11.62 9.44
C PHE A 247 -6.74 10.46 10.02
N PHE A 248 -5.54 10.74 10.54
CA PHE A 248 -4.69 9.73 11.19
C PHE A 248 -5.37 9.03 12.36
N PHE A 249 -6.09 9.78 13.20
CA PHE A 249 -6.74 9.25 14.41
C PHE A 249 -7.99 8.41 14.14
N THR A 250 -8.13 7.84 12.94
CA THR A 250 -9.16 6.83 12.67
C THR A 250 -8.61 5.45 13.06
N PRO A 251 -9.29 4.65 13.89
CA PRO A 251 -8.75 3.38 14.40
C PRO A 251 -8.20 2.45 13.31
N VAL A 252 -8.91 2.28 12.19
CA VAL A 252 -8.48 1.41 11.08
C VAL A 252 -7.16 1.86 10.45
N ILE A 253 -6.91 3.18 10.39
CA ILE A 253 -5.66 3.73 9.87
C ILE A 253 -4.51 3.40 10.82
N ILE A 254 -4.69 3.57 12.13
CA ILE A 254 -3.67 3.22 13.13
C ILE A 254 -3.38 1.72 13.11
N GLN A 255 -4.42 0.88 13.07
CA GLN A 255 -4.27 -0.57 13.13
C GLN A 255 -3.62 -1.17 11.89
N GLN A 256 -3.89 -0.62 10.69
CA GLN A 256 -3.28 -1.10 9.46
C GLN A 256 -1.93 -0.45 9.13
N ALA A 257 -1.55 0.64 9.80
CA ALA A 257 -0.27 1.33 9.58
C ALA A 257 0.95 0.45 9.86
N THR A 258 0.77 -0.65 10.60
CA THR A 258 1.82 -1.63 10.97
C THR A 258 1.50 -3.01 10.41
N THR A 259 0.93 -3.07 9.20
CA THR A 259 0.60 -4.33 8.51
C THR A 259 0.95 -4.22 7.03
N ASN A 260 1.30 -5.32 6.37
CA ASN A 260 1.40 -5.39 4.90
C ASN A 260 0.05 -5.47 4.18
N TYR A 261 -1.00 -4.83 4.69
CA TYR A 261 -2.25 -4.69 3.96
C TYR A 261 -2.13 -3.54 2.96
N VAL A 262 -2.76 -3.67 1.79
CA VAL A 262 -2.68 -2.65 0.73
C VAL A 262 -3.74 -1.55 0.83
N ASP A 263 -4.66 -1.64 1.79
CA ASP A 263 -5.89 -0.84 1.82
C ASP A 263 -5.68 0.65 2.14
N ILE A 264 -4.77 0.99 3.06
CA ILE A 264 -4.36 2.38 3.31
C ILE A 264 -3.71 2.95 2.05
N ALA A 265 -2.73 2.24 1.48
CA ALA A 265 -2.05 2.68 0.26
C ALA A 265 -3.02 2.95 -0.88
N VAL A 266 -3.94 2.02 -1.17
CA VAL A 266 -5.02 2.19 -2.18
C VAL A 266 -5.86 3.44 -1.89
N SER A 267 -6.30 3.61 -0.65
CA SER A 267 -7.15 4.74 -0.27
C SER A 267 -6.43 6.09 -0.37
N VAL A 268 -5.17 6.15 0.08
CA VAL A 268 -4.36 7.37 0.02
C VAL A 268 -3.99 7.71 -1.40
N ILE A 269 -3.53 6.75 -2.21
CA ILE A 269 -3.20 7.00 -3.62
C ILE A 269 -4.43 7.49 -4.39
N PHE A 270 -5.63 6.98 -4.07
CA PHE A 270 -6.87 7.50 -4.62
C PHE A 270 -7.11 8.98 -4.24
N LEU A 271 -6.93 9.34 -2.96
CA LEU A 271 -7.01 10.74 -2.50
C LEU A 271 -5.93 11.63 -3.15
N VAL A 272 -4.72 11.10 -3.39
CA VAL A 272 -3.63 11.80 -4.07
C VAL A 272 -3.99 12.07 -5.53
N ALA A 273 -4.57 11.09 -6.23
CA ALA A 273 -5.03 11.26 -7.60
C ALA A 273 -6.08 12.39 -7.70
N ILE A 274 -7.04 12.42 -6.77
CA ILE A 274 -8.03 13.50 -6.66
C ILE A 274 -7.35 14.85 -6.34
N ASN A 275 -6.38 14.86 -5.41
CA ASN A 275 -5.66 16.08 -5.04
C ASN A 275 -4.97 16.76 -6.24
N PHE A 276 -4.39 15.97 -7.15
CA PHE A 276 -3.79 16.53 -8.37
C PHE A 276 -4.81 16.90 -9.45
N MET A 277 -6.04 16.35 -9.41
CA MET A 277 -7.14 16.84 -10.25
C MET A 277 -7.68 18.20 -9.80
N MET A 278 -7.46 18.56 -8.53
CA MET A 278 -8.11 19.71 -7.88
C MET A 278 -7.46 21.08 -8.10
N TYR A 279 -6.46 21.21 -8.96
CA TYR A 279 -5.70 22.47 -9.01
C TYR A 279 -6.35 23.58 -9.86
N ASP A 280 -7.31 23.32 -10.76
CA ASP A 280 -8.02 24.40 -11.48
C ASP A 280 -9.36 23.93 -12.11
N PHE A 281 -10.45 23.94 -11.33
CA PHE A 281 -11.76 24.35 -11.86
C PHE A 281 -11.90 25.83 -11.51
N PRO A 282 -11.66 26.75 -12.46
CA PRO A 282 -11.91 28.16 -12.21
C PRO A 282 -13.41 28.31 -11.92
N GLU A 283 -13.76 28.77 -10.72
CA GLU A 283 -14.87 29.70 -10.66
C GLU A 283 -14.44 30.88 -11.53
N GLU A 284 -15.14 31.06 -12.66
CA GLU A 284 -14.99 32.16 -13.59
C GLU A 284 -14.67 33.46 -12.86
N TYR A 285 -13.45 33.96 -12.96
CA TYR A 285 -13.18 35.39 -12.93
C TYR A 285 -11.77 35.62 -13.48
N THR A 286 -11.71 36.44 -14.54
CA THR A 286 -10.55 37.07 -15.19
C THR A 286 -10.01 36.40 -16.46
N GLY A 287 -10.18 37.12 -17.58
CA GLY A 287 -9.75 36.77 -18.93
C GLY A 287 -8.25 36.91 -19.14
N CYS A 288 -7.48 35.96 -18.62
CA CYS A 288 -6.08 35.76 -18.98
C CYS A 288 -5.92 34.61 -20.00
N SER A 289 -4.86 34.68 -20.80
CA SER A 289 -4.69 33.90 -22.03
C SER A 289 -4.53 32.38 -21.78
N ALA A 290 -5.43 31.60 -22.40
CA ALA A 290 -5.54 30.14 -22.30
C ALA A 290 -4.25 29.33 -22.61
N ALA A 291 -3.28 29.92 -23.31
CA ALA A 291 -2.04 29.25 -23.71
C ALA A 291 -1.01 29.10 -22.57
N THR A 292 -1.04 29.99 -21.57
CA THR A 292 -0.16 29.92 -20.39
C THR A 292 -0.74 28.95 -19.34
N GLU A 293 -2.08 28.90 -19.23
CA GLU A 293 -2.80 27.98 -18.33
C GLU A 293 -2.70 26.50 -18.75
N MET A 294 -2.66 26.18 -20.04
CA MET A 294 -2.61 24.77 -20.50
C MET A 294 -1.26 24.08 -20.27
N LYS A 295 -0.13 24.81 -20.23
CA LYS A 295 1.20 24.19 -20.05
C LYS A 295 1.42 23.65 -18.63
N ASP A 296 0.82 24.27 -17.62
CA ASP A 296 1.05 23.92 -16.23
C ASP A 296 0.04 22.90 -15.68
N LYS A 297 -1.11 22.69 -16.33
CA LYS A 297 -2.05 21.60 -16.00
C LYS A 297 -1.51 20.21 -16.38
N LYS A 298 -0.56 20.12 -17.30
CA LYS A 298 0.01 18.85 -17.79
C LYS A 298 0.66 18.02 -16.68
N ILE A 299 1.46 18.67 -15.82
CA ILE A 299 2.15 17.96 -14.73
C ILE A 299 1.16 17.44 -13.69
N LEU A 300 0.09 18.17 -13.42
CA LEU A 300 -0.97 17.76 -12.49
C LEU A 300 -1.75 16.56 -13.03
N ILE A 301 -2.17 16.61 -14.30
CA ILE A 301 -2.83 15.48 -14.96
C ILE A 301 -1.90 14.26 -15.01
N LEU A 302 -0.61 14.47 -15.30
CA LEU A 302 0.42 13.43 -15.25
C LEU A 302 0.54 12.79 -13.86
N LEU A 303 0.65 13.58 -12.80
CA LEU A 303 0.73 13.06 -11.43
C LEU A 303 -0.56 12.34 -11.01
N SER A 304 -1.72 12.83 -11.44
CA SER A 304 -3.00 12.14 -11.23
C SER A 304 -3.08 10.82 -12.01
N GLY A 305 -2.64 10.79 -13.27
CA GLY A 305 -2.57 9.60 -14.10
C GLY A 305 -1.60 8.55 -13.55
N LEU A 306 -0.40 8.97 -13.12
CA LEU A 306 0.57 8.10 -12.45
C LEU A 306 -0.01 7.52 -11.16
N SER A 307 -0.62 8.35 -10.31
CA SER A 307 -1.28 7.89 -9.08
C SER A 307 -2.38 6.87 -9.38
N THR A 308 -3.21 7.15 -10.39
CA THR A 308 -4.30 6.27 -10.83
C THR A 308 -3.78 4.97 -11.43
N GLY A 309 -2.65 5.00 -12.14
CA GLY A 309 -2.00 3.81 -12.68
C GLY A 309 -1.36 2.94 -11.61
N ILE A 310 -0.72 3.56 -10.61
CA ILE A 310 -0.25 2.85 -9.43
C ILE A 310 -1.44 2.14 -8.77
N LEU A 311 -2.54 2.87 -8.53
CA LEU A 311 -3.79 2.35 -7.94
C LEU A 311 -4.39 1.18 -8.72
N LEU A 312 -4.41 1.28 -10.07
CA LEU A 312 -4.85 0.20 -10.94
C LEU A 312 -4.06 -1.08 -10.66
N GLY A 313 -2.74 -0.99 -10.56
CA GLY A 313 -1.87 -2.13 -10.28
C GLY A 313 -1.73 -2.49 -8.79
N SER A 314 -2.45 -1.85 -7.87
CA SER A 314 -2.32 -2.11 -6.42
C SER A 314 -3.29 -3.14 -5.86
N LYS A 315 -4.47 -3.29 -6.47
CA LYS A 315 -5.53 -4.18 -5.96
C LYS A 315 -6.48 -4.57 -7.09
N ALA A 316 -7.14 -5.72 -6.98
CA ALA A 316 -8.13 -6.17 -7.97
C ALA A 316 -9.30 -5.18 -8.19
N SER A 317 -9.60 -4.32 -7.20
CA SER A 317 -10.60 -3.24 -7.34
C SER A 317 -10.09 -2.00 -8.07
N GLY A 318 -8.82 -1.97 -8.48
CA GLY A 318 -8.18 -0.87 -9.22
C GLY A 318 -9.00 -0.32 -10.39
N PRO A 319 -9.59 -1.16 -11.27
CA PRO A 319 -10.36 -0.70 -12.43
C PRO A 319 -11.56 0.19 -12.06
N LEU A 320 -12.21 -0.07 -10.91
CA LEU A 320 -13.32 0.76 -10.43
C LEU A 320 -12.86 2.20 -10.19
N PHE A 321 -11.69 2.39 -9.58
CA PHE A 321 -11.15 3.73 -9.33
C PHE A 321 -10.75 4.43 -10.65
N VAL A 322 -10.18 3.69 -11.60
CA VAL A 322 -9.86 4.22 -12.94
C VAL A 322 -11.12 4.72 -13.63
N VAL A 323 -12.21 3.96 -13.62
CA VAL A 323 -13.48 4.34 -14.24
C VAL A 323 -14.04 5.61 -13.60
N VAL A 324 -14.08 5.69 -12.26
CA VAL A 324 -14.60 6.88 -11.57
C VAL A 324 -13.75 8.12 -11.85
N LEU A 325 -12.42 8.03 -11.76
CA LEU A 325 -11.52 9.16 -12.01
C LEU A 325 -11.53 9.60 -13.49
N SER A 326 -11.58 8.65 -14.42
CA SER A 326 -11.72 8.94 -15.84
C SER A 326 -13.05 9.64 -16.14
N GLY A 327 -14.14 9.17 -15.55
CA GLY A 327 -15.45 9.82 -15.63
C GLY A 327 -15.45 11.23 -15.05
N ALA A 328 -14.76 11.44 -13.93
CA ALA A 328 -14.61 12.75 -13.30
C ALA A 328 -13.83 13.75 -14.17
N ILE A 329 -12.95 13.30 -15.07
CA ILE A 329 -12.26 14.16 -16.05
C ILE A 329 -13.12 14.35 -17.32
N LEU A 330 -13.67 13.27 -17.88
CA LEU A 330 -14.32 13.28 -19.18
C LEU A 330 -15.74 13.86 -19.16
N ILE A 331 -16.56 13.56 -18.14
CA ILE A 331 -17.96 14.00 -18.08
C ILE A 331 -18.09 15.54 -18.08
N PRO A 332 -17.34 16.30 -17.25
CA PRO A 332 -17.43 17.76 -17.29
C PRO A 332 -17.02 18.35 -18.64
N GLU A 333 -16.04 17.72 -19.31
CA GLU A 333 -15.56 18.15 -20.63
C GLU A 333 -16.58 17.89 -21.73
N LEU A 334 -17.28 16.75 -21.68
CA LEU A 334 -18.40 16.45 -22.56
C LEU A 334 -19.58 17.41 -22.34
N ILE A 335 -19.95 17.70 -21.09
CA ILE A 335 -21.05 18.62 -20.77
C ILE A 335 -20.75 20.03 -21.29
N LYS A 336 -19.52 20.53 -21.12
CA LYS A 336 -19.10 21.82 -21.67
C LYS A 336 -19.28 21.85 -23.19
N HIS A 337 -18.84 20.81 -23.89
CA HIS A 337 -19.02 20.71 -25.33
C HIS A 337 -20.48 20.75 -25.77
N PHE A 338 -21.35 19.92 -25.17
CA PHE A 338 -22.77 19.89 -25.55
C PHE A 338 -23.48 21.23 -25.30
N ASN A 339 -23.10 21.95 -24.25
CA ASN A 339 -23.66 23.27 -23.97
C ASN A 339 -23.13 24.35 -24.93
N SER A 340 -21.86 24.29 -25.33
CA SER A 340 -21.23 25.24 -26.26
C SER A 340 -21.64 24.99 -27.72
N ALA A 341 -21.76 23.74 -28.16
CA ALA A 341 -22.24 23.35 -29.49
C ALA A 341 -23.70 23.76 -29.73
N ARG A 342 -24.48 23.98 -28.66
CA ARG A 342 -25.85 24.50 -28.72
C ARG A 342 -25.92 26.00 -28.95
N ILE A 343 -24.80 26.72 -28.78
CA ILE A 343 -24.71 28.20 -28.80
C ILE A 343 -23.88 28.71 -30.00
N ALA A 344 -22.99 27.91 -30.60
CA ALA A 344 -22.21 28.33 -31.76
C ALA A 344 -21.93 27.20 -32.77
N SER A 345 -22.15 27.49 -34.07
CA SER A 345 -21.72 26.67 -35.20
C SER A 345 -20.32 27.10 -35.63
N SER A 346 -19.25 26.41 -35.22
CA SER A 346 -17.94 26.60 -35.89
C SER A 346 -16.96 25.44 -35.74
N LYS A 347 -16.14 25.23 -36.80
CA LYS A 347 -15.02 24.29 -36.88
C LYS A 347 -13.95 24.46 -35.79
N HIS A 348 -13.89 25.60 -35.08
CA HIS A 348 -12.91 25.82 -34.00
C HIS A 348 -13.17 24.97 -32.76
N GLU A 349 -14.42 24.55 -32.53
CA GLU A 349 -14.79 23.75 -31.36
C GLU A 349 -14.27 22.30 -31.45
N GLU A 350 -14.28 21.74 -32.67
CA GLU A 350 -13.84 20.37 -32.95
C GLU A 350 -12.33 20.20 -32.69
N TYR A 351 -11.51 21.18 -33.07
CA TYR A 351 -10.06 21.18 -32.79
C TYR A 351 -9.76 21.26 -31.29
N PHE A 352 -10.56 22.01 -30.53
CA PHE A 352 -10.34 22.21 -29.10
C PHE A 352 -10.62 20.95 -28.27
N LEU A 353 -11.67 20.20 -28.61
CA LEU A 353 -11.97 18.91 -27.98
C LEU A 353 -10.95 17.84 -28.31
N LYS A 354 -10.53 17.79 -29.57
CA LYS A 354 -9.46 16.87 -29.98
C LYS A 354 -8.20 17.12 -29.17
N ASP A 355 -7.86 18.38 -28.91
CA ASP A 355 -6.71 18.74 -28.07
C ASP A 355 -6.91 18.32 -26.60
N ARG A 356 -8.04 18.62 -25.97
CA ARG A 356 -8.31 18.21 -24.57
C ARG A 356 -8.36 16.69 -24.38
N PHE A 357 -8.98 15.97 -25.31
CA PHE A 357 -9.01 14.52 -25.29
C PHE A 357 -7.62 13.92 -25.49
N LEU A 358 -6.81 14.49 -26.39
CA LEU A 358 -5.42 14.10 -26.56
C LEU A 358 -4.59 14.35 -25.29
N HIS A 359 -4.84 15.46 -24.58
CA HIS A 359 -4.21 15.73 -23.29
C HIS A 359 -4.61 14.70 -22.22
N TYR A 360 -5.89 14.33 -22.13
CA TYR A 360 -6.35 13.23 -21.26
C TYR A 360 -5.66 11.91 -21.64
N LEU A 361 -5.63 11.58 -22.92
CA LEU A 361 -5.04 10.32 -23.40
C LEU A 361 -3.55 10.23 -23.05
N ILE A 362 -2.78 11.29 -23.35
CA ILE A 362 -1.32 11.32 -23.16
C ILE A 362 -0.94 11.47 -21.69
N TYR A 363 -1.55 12.41 -20.96
CA TYR A 363 -1.10 12.75 -19.61
C TYR A 363 -1.84 11.98 -18.52
N PHE A 364 -3.03 11.44 -18.77
CA PHE A 364 -3.74 10.64 -17.77
C PHE A 364 -3.72 9.15 -18.13
N PHE A 365 -4.29 8.79 -19.28
CA PHE A 365 -4.58 7.38 -19.60
C PHE A 365 -3.32 6.55 -19.92
N VAL A 366 -2.37 7.09 -20.67
CA VAL A 366 -1.09 6.41 -20.95
C VAL A 366 -0.33 6.10 -19.65
N PRO A 367 -0.13 7.05 -18.71
CA PRO A 367 0.43 6.75 -17.39
C PRO A 367 -0.35 5.70 -16.60
N VAL A 368 -1.69 5.71 -16.69
CA VAL A 368 -2.53 4.69 -16.04
C VAL A 368 -2.20 3.30 -16.54
N LEU A 369 -2.19 3.11 -17.86
CA LEU A 369 -1.88 1.83 -18.47
C LEU A 369 -0.43 1.41 -18.24
N PHE A 370 0.50 2.36 -18.30
CA PHE A 370 1.92 2.06 -18.11
C PHE A 370 2.23 1.58 -16.69
N MET A 371 1.63 2.22 -15.67
CA MET A 371 1.92 1.89 -14.27
C MET A 371 1.12 0.70 -13.73
N GLY A 372 -0.08 0.42 -14.27
CA GLY A 372 -0.96 -0.62 -13.72
C GLY A 372 -1.39 -1.71 -14.71
N GLY A 373 -1.29 -1.45 -16.01
CA GLY A 373 -1.86 -2.31 -17.06
C GLY A 373 -1.20 -3.68 -17.17
N TYR A 374 0.09 -3.80 -16.82
CA TYR A 374 0.83 -5.06 -16.90
C TYR A 374 0.09 -6.24 -16.25
N TRP A 375 -0.40 -6.06 -15.01
CA TRP A 375 -1.03 -7.16 -14.25
C TRP A 375 -2.27 -7.72 -14.95
N TYR A 376 -3.08 -6.83 -15.52
CA TYR A 376 -4.32 -7.19 -16.21
C TYR A 376 -4.06 -7.74 -17.61
N ILE A 377 -3.08 -7.19 -18.33
CA ILE A 377 -2.65 -7.71 -19.64
C ILE A 377 -2.07 -9.11 -19.47
N LYS A 378 -1.17 -9.29 -18.49
CA LYS A 378 -0.61 -10.60 -18.15
C LYS A 378 -1.73 -11.61 -17.85
N ASN A 379 -2.68 -11.24 -17.00
CA ASN A 379 -3.78 -12.14 -16.65
C ASN A 379 -4.67 -12.46 -17.86
N TRP A 380 -4.92 -11.49 -18.72
CA TRP A 380 -5.69 -11.72 -19.93
C TRP A 380 -4.96 -12.69 -20.87
N VAL A 381 -3.66 -12.53 -21.08
CA VAL A 381 -2.85 -13.43 -21.93
C VAL A 381 -2.75 -14.84 -21.33
N MET A 382 -2.53 -14.96 -20.02
CA MET A 382 -2.26 -16.24 -19.35
C MET A 382 -3.54 -17.02 -18.99
N TYR A 383 -4.60 -16.31 -18.63
CA TYR A 383 -5.82 -16.91 -18.06
C TYR A 383 -7.10 -16.59 -18.85
N ASN A 384 -7.00 -15.88 -19.99
CA ASN A 384 -8.14 -15.42 -20.78
C ASN A 384 -9.15 -14.56 -19.98
N ASN A 385 -8.70 -13.92 -18.90
CA ASN A 385 -9.50 -12.99 -18.09
C ASN A 385 -8.59 -11.96 -17.41
N PRO A 386 -8.77 -10.64 -17.65
CA PRO A 386 -7.92 -9.60 -17.03
C PRO A 386 -8.04 -9.55 -15.51
N ILE A 387 -9.16 -10.02 -14.94
CA ILE A 387 -9.45 -10.07 -13.51
C ILE A 387 -9.81 -11.53 -13.15
N TYR A 388 -8.90 -12.47 -13.41
CA TYR A 388 -9.15 -13.92 -13.37
C TYR A 388 -9.78 -14.47 -12.08
N ASN A 389 -9.67 -13.76 -10.96
CA ASN A 389 -10.33 -14.19 -9.71
C ASN A 389 -11.87 -14.20 -9.82
N THR A 390 -12.50 -13.42 -10.69
CA THR A 390 -13.96 -13.27 -10.72
C THR A 390 -14.53 -13.29 -12.13
N ASP A 391 -15.78 -13.72 -12.26
CA ASP A 391 -16.54 -13.58 -13.50
C ASP A 391 -16.78 -12.10 -13.81
N ILE A 392 -16.45 -11.67 -15.03
CA ILE A 392 -16.84 -10.36 -15.55
C ILE A 392 -18.12 -10.55 -16.35
N THR A 393 -19.23 -10.08 -15.79
CA THR A 393 -20.56 -10.15 -16.40
C THR A 393 -21.03 -8.77 -16.81
N LEU A 394 -21.63 -8.66 -18.00
CA LEU A 394 -22.29 -7.46 -18.49
C LEU A 394 -23.67 -7.87 -19.00
N PHE A 395 -24.73 -7.21 -18.49
CA PHE A 395 -26.12 -7.56 -18.83
C PHE A 395 -26.46 -9.07 -18.66
N ASN A 396 -26.00 -9.68 -17.57
CA ASN A 396 -26.11 -11.12 -17.29
C ASN A 396 -25.40 -12.06 -18.29
N ILE A 397 -24.61 -11.52 -19.22
CA ILE A 397 -23.74 -12.30 -20.11
C ILE A 397 -22.33 -12.29 -19.51
N THR A 398 -21.78 -13.46 -19.22
CA THR A 398 -20.39 -13.60 -18.77
C THR A 398 -19.45 -13.37 -19.96
N ILE A 399 -18.75 -12.22 -19.96
CA ILE A 399 -17.75 -11.87 -20.97
C ILE A 399 -16.44 -12.60 -20.69
N PHE A 400 -15.99 -12.59 -19.44
CA PHE A 400 -14.80 -13.30 -19.01
C PHE A 400 -15.14 -14.22 -17.85
N LYS A 401 -14.82 -15.50 -18.00
CA LYS A 401 -15.00 -16.50 -16.94
C LYS A 401 -13.83 -16.42 -15.96
N GLY A 402 -14.13 -16.31 -14.69
CA GLY A 402 -13.15 -16.34 -13.61
C GLY A 402 -13.29 -17.60 -12.76
N VAL A 403 -12.47 -17.67 -11.72
CA VAL A 403 -12.48 -18.80 -10.77
C VAL A 403 -13.70 -18.76 -9.85
N PHE A 404 -14.11 -17.56 -9.44
CA PHE A 404 -15.25 -17.38 -8.53
C PHE A 404 -16.48 -16.78 -9.22
N LYS A 405 -17.64 -17.36 -8.90
CA LYS A 405 -18.96 -16.74 -9.13
C LYS A 405 -19.33 -15.87 -7.93
N GLY A 406 -19.45 -14.57 -8.13
CA GLY A 406 -19.90 -13.64 -7.10
C GLY A 406 -18.81 -13.12 -6.16
N ILE A 407 -19.19 -12.74 -4.94
CA ILE A 407 -18.29 -12.09 -3.97
C ILE A 407 -17.57 -13.17 -3.16
N ILE A 408 -16.23 -13.17 -3.23
CA ILE A 408 -15.34 -14.17 -2.58
C ILE A 408 -15.57 -14.26 -1.06
N GLU A 409 -15.95 -13.16 -0.41
CA GLU A 409 -16.26 -13.12 1.03
C GLU A 409 -17.61 -12.43 1.29
N PRO A 410 -18.65 -13.19 1.67
CA PRO A 410 -19.96 -12.62 1.99
C PRO A 410 -19.91 -11.83 3.30
N ALA A 411 -20.86 -10.92 3.50
CA ALA A 411 -20.96 -10.17 4.75
C ALA A 411 -21.19 -11.13 5.96
N PRO A 412 -20.66 -10.83 7.16
CA PRO A 412 -20.89 -11.63 8.36
C PRO A 412 -22.39 -11.83 8.63
N ASP A 413 -22.76 -13.00 9.15
CA ASP A 413 -24.17 -13.42 9.32
C ASP A 413 -25.03 -12.38 10.06
N VAL A 414 -24.45 -11.71 11.06
CA VAL A 414 -25.09 -10.65 11.85
C VAL A 414 -25.62 -9.50 10.99
N ILE A 415 -24.97 -9.22 9.86
CA ILE A 415 -25.35 -8.14 8.95
C ILE A 415 -25.75 -8.64 7.55
N ALA A 416 -25.56 -9.92 7.23
CA ALA A 416 -25.76 -10.49 5.90
C ALA A 416 -27.15 -10.16 5.34
N ASN A 417 -28.18 -10.37 6.17
CA ASN A 417 -29.59 -10.20 5.82
C ASN A 417 -30.13 -8.77 6.04
N LEU A 418 -29.28 -7.83 6.49
CA LEU A 418 -29.73 -6.45 6.70
C LEU A 418 -29.78 -5.67 5.39
N PRO A 419 -30.80 -4.81 5.18
CA PRO A 419 -30.79 -3.80 4.13
C PRO A 419 -29.52 -2.93 4.20
N LEU A 420 -29.05 -2.44 3.05
CA LEU A 420 -27.77 -1.72 2.93
C LEU A 420 -27.60 -0.62 3.98
N MET A 421 -28.61 0.24 4.18
CA MET A 421 -28.51 1.34 5.14
C MET A 421 -28.37 0.83 6.58
N LYS A 422 -29.16 -0.17 6.98
CA LYS A 422 -29.06 -0.77 8.33
C LYS A 422 -27.70 -1.43 8.54
N LYS A 423 -27.15 -2.07 7.50
CA LYS A 423 -25.82 -2.66 7.48
C LYS A 423 -24.73 -1.62 7.73
N LEU A 424 -24.76 -0.49 7.01
CA LEU A 424 -23.82 0.62 7.20
C LEU A 424 -23.89 1.20 8.61
N PHE A 425 -25.10 1.52 9.09
CA PHE A 425 -25.28 2.05 10.44
C PHE A 425 -24.85 1.06 11.51
N TYR A 426 -25.09 -0.25 11.34
CA TYR A 426 -24.63 -1.26 12.29
C TYR A 426 -23.12 -1.22 12.47
N VAL A 427 -22.37 -1.16 11.36
CA VAL A 427 -20.91 -1.09 11.37
C VAL A 427 -20.42 0.25 11.95
N TRP A 428 -21.01 1.36 11.54
CA TRP A 428 -20.61 2.70 12.00
C TRP A 428 -20.95 2.99 13.46
N LEU A 429 -21.84 2.21 14.07
CA LEU A 429 -22.09 2.27 15.51
C LEU A 429 -21.00 1.58 16.33
N GLU A 430 -20.02 0.92 15.70
CA GLU A 430 -18.80 0.41 16.34
C GLU A 430 -19.11 -0.50 17.55
N ARG A 431 -20.11 -1.40 17.41
CA ARG A 431 -20.58 -2.29 18.48
C ARG A 431 -19.61 -3.47 18.72
N VAL A 432 -18.35 -3.15 18.98
CA VAL A 432 -17.27 -4.11 19.21
C VAL A 432 -16.52 -3.80 20.50
N GLY A 433 -15.92 -4.82 21.11
CA GLY A 433 -15.11 -4.65 22.32
C GLY A 433 -13.70 -4.11 22.06
N TYR A 434 -13.22 -4.19 20.82
CA TYR A 434 -11.86 -3.79 20.43
C TYR A 434 -11.76 -3.51 18.93
N TYR A 435 -10.69 -2.83 18.52
CA TYR A 435 -10.35 -2.62 17.10
C TYR A 435 -9.29 -3.62 16.66
N LEU A 436 -9.41 -4.09 15.42
CA LEU A 436 -8.44 -4.98 14.77
C LEU A 436 -8.16 -4.47 13.36
N TYR A 437 -6.97 -4.74 12.84
CA TYR A 437 -6.56 -4.36 11.48
C TYR A 437 -7.49 -4.93 10.39
N ASP A 438 -8.07 -6.11 10.63
CA ASP A 438 -9.04 -6.78 9.74
C ASP A 438 -10.47 -6.76 10.32
N SER A 439 -10.82 -5.72 11.08
CA SER A 439 -12.18 -5.62 11.61
C SER A 439 -13.19 -5.41 10.49
N ARG A 440 -14.16 -6.33 10.41
CA ARG A 440 -15.25 -6.32 9.42
C ARG A 440 -16.47 -5.53 9.87
N LEU A 441 -16.62 -5.33 11.19
CA LEU A 441 -17.81 -4.74 11.82
C LEU A 441 -17.51 -3.41 12.52
N SER A 442 -16.30 -2.88 12.38
CA SER A 442 -15.81 -1.71 13.11
C SER A 442 -14.60 -1.11 12.40
N GLY A 443 -14.11 0.06 12.81
CA GLY A 443 -12.79 0.58 12.40
C GLY A 443 -12.74 2.08 12.16
N PHE A 444 -13.87 2.74 11.95
CA PHE A 444 -13.91 4.19 11.78
C PHE A 444 -13.89 4.93 13.13
N GLY A 445 -14.35 4.26 14.19
CA GLY A 445 -14.36 4.77 15.55
C GLY A 445 -15.36 5.90 15.78
N PRO A 446 -15.44 6.42 17.02
CA PRO A 446 -16.44 7.41 17.39
C PRO A 446 -16.27 8.75 16.67
N LEU A 447 -15.06 9.07 16.19
CA LEU A 447 -14.80 10.26 15.36
C LEU A 447 -15.71 10.29 14.12
N TRP A 448 -15.95 9.13 13.50
CA TRP A 448 -16.79 9.06 12.32
C TRP A 448 -18.23 9.44 12.61
N PHE A 449 -18.84 8.83 13.63
CA PHE A 449 -20.24 9.07 13.94
C PHE A 449 -20.48 10.45 14.57
N ILE A 450 -19.56 10.92 15.43
CA ILE A 450 -19.75 12.15 16.20
C ILE A 450 -19.34 13.40 15.41
N LEU A 451 -18.25 13.33 14.63
CA LEU A 451 -17.70 14.51 13.94
C LEU A 451 -17.83 14.43 12.43
N TYR A 452 -17.41 13.32 11.81
CA TYR A 452 -17.31 13.24 10.36
C TYR A 452 -18.66 13.16 9.67
N LEU A 453 -19.55 12.28 10.12
CA LEU A 453 -20.86 12.10 9.49
C LEU A 453 -21.75 13.36 9.61
N PRO A 454 -21.91 13.99 10.79
CA PRO A 454 -22.59 15.28 10.88
C PRO A 454 -21.87 16.39 10.09
N GLY A 455 -20.54 16.38 10.12
CA GLY A 455 -19.70 17.29 9.34
C GLY A 455 -19.94 17.19 7.84
N MET A 456 -20.07 15.96 7.31
CA MET A 456 -20.34 15.66 5.91
C MET A 456 -21.71 16.16 5.50
N VAL A 457 -22.75 15.86 6.27
CA VAL A 457 -24.11 16.37 6.00
C VAL A 457 -24.11 17.89 5.96
N PHE A 458 -23.52 18.55 6.98
CA PHE A 458 -23.39 20.00 7.02
C PHE A 458 -22.62 20.54 5.80
N SER A 459 -21.45 19.97 5.50
CA SER A 459 -20.55 20.47 4.47
C SER A 459 -21.13 20.31 3.08
N ILE A 460 -21.85 19.22 2.80
CA ILE A 460 -22.56 19.04 1.52
C ILE A 460 -23.65 20.11 1.39
N VAL A 461 -24.50 20.29 2.40
CA VAL A 461 -25.58 21.30 2.36
C VAL A 461 -25.00 22.72 2.23
N TYR A 462 -23.95 23.02 3.00
CA TYR A 462 -23.23 24.29 2.93
C TYR A 462 -22.61 24.51 1.55
N ALA A 463 -21.94 23.50 1.00
CA ALA A 463 -21.28 23.58 -0.29
C ALA A 463 -22.30 23.78 -1.43
N VAL A 464 -23.47 23.12 -1.38
CA VAL A 464 -24.57 23.38 -2.32
C VAL A 464 -25.06 24.83 -2.18
N LYS A 465 -25.39 25.28 -0.97
CA LYS A 465 -25.92 26.63 -0.72
C LYS A 465 -24.92 27.74 -1.10
N ARG A 466 -23.63 27.50 -0.89
CA ARG A 466 -22.55 28.45 -1.17
C ARG A 466 -21.85 28.21 -2.51
N LYS A 467 -22.40 27.32 -3.35
CA LYS A 467 -21.85 26.98 -4.67
C LYS A 467 -20.37 26.58 -4.63
N ARG A 468 -19.93 25.89 -3.57
CA ARG A 468 -18.55 25.38 -3.42
C ARG A 468 -18.36 24.14 -4.29
N TYR A 469 -18.35 24.30 -5.61
CA TYR A 469 -18.32 23.21 -6.57
C TYR A 469 -17.12 22.28 -6.41
N ASN A 470 -15.96 22.81 -6.03
CA ASN A 470 -14.76 22.02 -5.74
C ASN A 470 -14.98 20.97 -4.65
N PHE A 471 -15.65 21.37 -3.56
CA PHE A 471 -15.97 20.45 -2.47
C PHE A 471 -17.02 19.42 -2.92
N LEU A 472 -18.05 19.86 -3.67
CA LEU A 472 -19.08 18.97 -4.20
C LEU A 472 -18.52 17.96 -5.20
N PHE A 473 -17.57 18.36 -6.04
CA PHE A 473 -16.91 17.49 -7.02
C PHE A 473 -16.13 16.38 -6.33
N VAL A 474 -15.28 16.72 -5.36
CA VAL A 474 -14.54 15.72 -4.56
C VAL A 474 -15.50 14.87 -3.74
N GLY A 475 -16.50 15.48 -3.10
CA GLY A 475 -17.54 14.77 -2.36
C GLY A 475 -18.30 13.78 -3.22
N ALA A 476 -18.63 14.14 -4.46
CA ALA A 476 -19.28 13.27 -5.43
C ALA A 476 -18.37 12.11 -5.84
N ILE A 477 -17.11 12.35 -6.18
CA ILE A 477 -16.14 11.29 -6.52
C ILE A 477 -16.06 10.27 -5.38
N LEU A 478 -15.82 10.74 -4.14
CA LEU A 478 -15.65 9.86 -2.99
C LEU A 478 -16.95 9.10 -2.64
N THR A 479 -18.10 9.76 -2.72
CA THR A 479 -19.41 9.15 -2.44
C THR A 479 -19.80 8.14 -3.51
N VAL A 480 -19.62 8.46 -4.80
CA VAL A 480 -19.89 7.53 -5.91
C VAL A 480 -18.99 6.32 -5.82
N THR A 481 -17.69 6.48 -5.59
CA THR A 481 -16.78 5.35 -5.35
C THR A 481 -17.23 4.50 -4.17
N PHE A 482 -17.62 5.12 -3.04
CA PHE A 482 -18.16 4.41 -1.88
C PHE A 482 -19.42 3.61 -2.22
N LEU A 483 -20.36 4.16 -2.99
CA LEU A 483 -21.59 3.46 -3.36
C LEU A 483 -21.35 2.31 -4.35
N LEU A 484 -20.42 2.48 -5.29
CA LEU A 484 -20.07 1.46 -6.28
C LEU A 484 -19.20 0.34 -5.70
N TYR A 485 -18.51 0.57 -4.58
CA TYR A 485 -17.63 -0.43 -4.00
C TYR A 485 -18.45 -1.63 -3.47
N PRO A 486 -18.23 -2.87 -3.95
CA PRO A 486 -19.10 -4.02 -3.63
C PRO A 486 -19.23 -4.36 -2.13
N ARG A 487 -18.24 -3.97 -1.34
CA ARG A 487 -18.16 -4.23 0.11
C ARG A 487 -18.02 -2.92 0.90
N ASN A 488 -18.77 -1.90 0.51
CA ASN A 488 -18.72 -0.56 1.12
C ASN A 488 -19.07 -0.51 2.61
N TRP A 489 -19.67 -1.57 3.15
CA TRP A 489 -19.89 -1.74 4.59
C TRP A 489 -18.63 -2.12 5.36
N ASN A 490 -17.61 -2.69 4.71
CA ASN A 490 -16.35 -3.04 5.36
C ASN A 490 -15.44 -1.81 5.41
N THR A 491 -15.26 -1.25 6.60
CA THR A 491 -14.49 -0.02 6.88
C THR A 491 -13.07 -0.07 6.30
N ARG A 492 -12.42 -1.24 6.34
CA ARG A 492 -11.08 -1.48 5.78
C ARG A 492 -11.01 -1.15 4.29
N TYR A 493 -12.06 -1.38 3.50
CA TYR A 493 -12.01 -1.18 2.05
C TYR A 493 -12.39 0.23 1.59
N VAL A 494 -12.96 1.03 2.48
CA VAL A 494 -13.47 2.37 2.17
C VAL A 494 -12.79 3.46 2.98
N ILE A 495 -11.55 3.24 3.44
CA ILE A 495 -10.78 4.22 4.24
C ILE A 495 -10.72 5.60 3.56
N PHE A 496 -10.74 5.67 2.23
CA PHE A 496 -10.78 6.94 1.50
C PHE A 496 -11.95 7.86 1.89
N ILE A 497 -13.09 7.32 2.36
CA ILE A 497 -14.24 8.13 2.76
C ILE A 497 -13.99 8.91 4.06
N ILE A 498 -13.07 8.43 4.90
CA ILE A 498 -12.57 9.16 6.07
C ILE A 498 -11.95 10.49 5.64
N GLY A 499 -11.31 10.53 4.47
CA GLY A 499 -10.79 11.76 3.90
C GLY A 499 -11.89 12.81 3.70
N LEU A 500 -13.04 12.41 3.15
CA LEU A 500 -14.21 13.29 3.03
C LEU A 500 -14.72 13.74 4.41
N GLY A 501 -14.78 12.81 5.37
CA GLY A 501 -15.16 13.09 6.76
C GLY A 501 -14.29 14.14 7.42
N ALA A 502 -12.97 13.98 7.34
CA ALA A 502 -11.99 14.90 7.89
C ALA A 502 -12.06 16.29 7.24
N LEU A 503 -12.13 16.34 5.90
CA LEU A 503 -12.28 17.60 5.15
C LEU A 503 -13.59 18.32 5.52
N SER A 504 -14.67 17.57 5.67
CA SER A 504 -15.98 18.09 6.07
C SER A 504 -15.95 18.68 7.48
N PHE A 505 -15.30 18.01 8.42
CA PHE A 505 -15.15 18.56 9.77
C PHE A 505 -14.26 19.81 9.80
N GLY A 506 -13.19 19.84 9.01
CA GLY A 506 -12.35 21.02 8.81
C GLY A 506 -13.17 22.22 8.32
N LEU A 507 -14.02 22.02 7.32
CA LEU A 507 -14.92 23.05 6.79
C LEU A 507 -15.97 23.49 7.82
N LEU A 508 -16.51 22.56 8.60
CA LEU A 508 -17.47 22.84 9.67
C LEU A 508 -16.84 23.75 10.74
N ILE A 509 -15.66 23.42 11.27
CA ILE A 509 -15.00 24.26 12.27
C ILE A 509 -14.70 25.64 11.68
N ASP A 510 -14.26 25.70 10.42
CA ASP A 510 -13.96 26.95 9.74
C ASP A 510 -15.19 27.86 9.66
N CYS A 511 -16.35 27.30 9.33
CA CYS A 511 -17.63 28.02 9.31
C CYS A 511 -18.05 28.47 10.71
N PHE A 512 -17.90 27.61 11.73
CA PHE A 512 -18.29 27.87 13.12
C PHE A 512 -17.13 28.33 13.99
N HIS A 513 -16.27 29.19 13.48
CA HIS A 513 -15.05 29.63 14.16
C HIS A 513 -15.26 30.24 15.54
N LYS A 514 -16.41 30.87 15.80
CA LYS A 514 -16.77 31.38 17.14
C LYS A 514 -16.89 30.26 18.19
N ARG A 515 -17.20 29.03 17.76
CA ARG A 515 -17.31 27.82 18.58
C ARG A 515 -16.14 26.86 18.37
N GLU A 516 -15.05 27.31 17.74
CA GLU A 516 -13.92 26.44 17.40
C GLU A 516 -13.35 25.72 18.62
N LYS A 517 -13.30 26.38 19.79
CA LYS A 517 -12.68 25.83 20.99
C LYS A 517 -13.44 24.59 21.47
N ALA A 518 -14.76 24.67 21.51
CA ALA A 518 -15.61 23.54 21.89
C ALA A 518 -15.46 22.36 20.91
N LEU A 519 -15.54 22.63 19.60
CA LEU A 519 -15.40 21.60 18.57
C LEU A 519 -14.03 20.91 18.61
N LYS A 520 -12.95 21.68 18.80
CA LYS A 520 -11.59 21.12 18.93
C LYS A 520 -11.40 20.36 20.23
N ILE A 521 -12.02 20.78 21.35
CA ILE A 521 -11.96 20.03 22.61
C ILE A 521 -12.66 18.68 22.45
N ILE A 522 -13.84 18.64 21.81
CA ILE A 522 -14.52 17.38 21.49
C ILE A 522 -13.60 16.50 20.62
N ALA A 523 -12.99 17.08 19.58
CA ALA A 523 -12.04 16.38 18.74
C ALA A 523 -10.84 15.84 19.54
N LEU A 524 -10.25 16.62 20.44
CA LEU A 524 -9.15 16.19 21.31
C LEU A 524 -9.57 15.04 22.23
N ILE A 525 -10.78 15.07 22.81
CA ILE A 525 -11.29 13.98 23.65
C ILE A 525 -11.41 12.69 22.83
N LEU A 526 -11.94 12.77 21.61
CA LEU A 526 -12.09 11.61 20.73
C LEU A 526 -10.75 11.10 20.18
N VAL A 527 -9.80 12.00 19.93
CA VAL A 527 -8.40 11.67 19.61
C VAL A 527 -7.75 10.94 20.77
N PHE A 528 -7.90 11.45 21.99
CA PHE A 528 -7.35 10.82 23.19
C PHE A 528 -7.98 9.45 23.45
N TYR A 529 -9.29 9.33 23.29
CA TYR A 529 -9.98 8.04 23.32
C TYR A 529 -9.36 7.07 22.29
N THR A 530 -9.24 7.50 21.04
CA THR A 530 -8.69 6.64 19.98
C THR A 530 -7.23 6.25 20.25
N PHE A 531 -6.41 7.19 20.74
CA PHE A 531 -5.03 6.91 21.15
C PHE A 531 -4.94 5.80 22.20
N LEU A 532 -5.89 5.78 23.15
CA LEU A 532 -5.96 4.75 24.18
C LEU A 532 -6.56 3.43 23.69
N THR A 533 -7.52 3.45 22.75
CA THR A 533 -8.28 2.26 22.35
C THR A 533 -7.86 1.62 21.05
N ALA A 534 -7.16 2.32 20.15
CA ALA A 534 -6.67 1.80 18.87
C ALA A 534 -5.41 0.94 19.05
N ASN A 535 -5.47 0.01 20.00
CA ASN A 535 -4.42 -0.97 20.27
C ASN A 535 -4.87 -2.32 19.74
N SER A 536 -4.00 -2.99 19.00
CA SER A 536 -4.23 -4.38 18.62
C SER A 536 -4.28 -5.23 19.88
N PRO A 537 -5.32 -6.07 20.10
CA PRO A 537 -5.36 -6.97 21.25
C PRO A 537 -4.25 -8.02 21.23
N ALA A 538 -3.59 -8.24 20.08
CA ALA A 538 -2.40 -9.08 19.99
C ALA A 538 -1.15 -8.43 20.62
N ILE A 539 -1.15 -7.10 20.82
CA ILE A 539 0.00 -6.33 21.30
C ILE A 539 -0.33 -5.76 22.68
N MET A 540 -0.23 -6.61 23.70
CA MET A 540 -0.44 -6.23 25.10
C MET A 540 0.89 -5.91 25.81
N PRO A 541 0.90 -5.11 26.91
CA PRO A 541 2.11 -4.78 27.65
C PRO A 541 2.96 -5.99 28.07
N GLY A 542 2.33 -7.11 28.43
CA GLY A 542 3.03 -8.35 28.74
C GLY A 542 3.82 -8.90 27.55
N LYS A 543 3.23 -8.91 26.35
CA LYS A 543 3.90 -9.30 25.10
C LYS A 543 5.00 -8.33 24.70
N ILE A 544 4.83 -7.03 24.91
CA ILE A 544 5.89 -6.04 24.69
C ILE A 544 7.10 -6.36 25.58
N ARG A 545 6.87 -6.61 26.87
CA ARG A 545 7.94 -6.95 27.82
C ARG A 545 8.66 -8.24 27.42
N GLU A 546 7.92 -9.25 26.97
CA GLU A 546 8.46 -10.52 26.48
C GLU A 546 9.36 -10.29 25.24
N PHE A 547 8.86 -9.58 24.23
CA PHE A 547 9.56 -9.40 22.94
C PHE A 547 10.78 -8.49 23.03
N ILE A 548 10.84 -7.57 23.99
CA ILE A 548 12.05 -6.76 24.26
C ILE A 548 13.23 -7.66 24.64
N LEU A 549 12.97 -8.77 25.33
CA LEU A 549 14.02 -9.70 25.78
C LEU A 549 14.49 -10.62 24.65
N PHE A 550 13.70 -10.79 23.59
CA PHE A 550 14.07 -11.60 22.43
C PHE A 550 15.00 -10.84 21.49
N SER A 551 16.00 -11.56 20.98
CA SER A 551 16.78 -11.11 19.83
C SER A 551 15.88 -11.01 18.58
N PRO A 552 16.24 -10.20 17.57
CA PRO A 552 15.40 -10.02 16.37
C PRO A 552 14.99 -11.33 15.68
N GLY A 553 15.87 -12.33 15.63
CA GLY A 553 15.57 -13.63 14.99
C GLY A 553 14.62 -14.53 15.78
N GLU A 554 14.47 -14.31 17.09
CA GLU A 554 13.56 -15.10 17.95
C GLU A 554 12.13 -14.55 17.91
N ARG A 555 11.91 -13.35 17.38
CA ARG A 555 10.61 -12.67 17.36
C ARG A 555 9.76 -13.21 16.22
N THR A 556 9.12 -14.36 16.44
CA THR A 556 8.27 -15.03 15.43
C THR A 556 6.79 -14.86 15.69
N VAL A 557 5.98 -14.97 14.63
CA VAL A 557 4.52 -14.93 14.72
C VAL A 557 3.98 -16.04 15.64
N ALA A 558 4.63 -17.20 15.64
CA ALA A 558 4.28 -18.32 16.52
C ALA A 558 4.45 -17.98 18.02
N ARG A 559 5.49 -17.22 18.39
CA ARG A 559 5.69 -16.74 19.78
C ARG A 559 4.75 -15.60 20.14
N LEU A 560 4.36 -14.78 19.17
CA LEU A 560 3.35 -13.75 19.36
C LEU A 560 1.98 -14.37 19.66
N ALA A 561 1.66 -15.48 18.98
CA ALA A 561 0.40 -16.20 19.07
C ALA A 561 -0.82 -15.24 19.00
N PRO A 562 -0.99 -14.48 17.90
CA PRO A 562 -2.04 -13.49 17.80
C PRO A 562 -3.40 -14.18 17.83
N PHE A 563 -4.25 -13.82 18.79
CA PHE A 563 -5.53 -14.50 19.05
C PHE A 563 -6.42 -14.69 17.81
N ASN A 564 -6.32 -13.78 16.83
CA ASN A 564 -7.15 -13.78 15.62
C ASN A 564 -6.69 -14.78 14.55
N ILE A 565 -5.43 -15.24 14.59
CA ILE A 565 -4.93 -16.34 13.74
C ILE A 565 -4.75 -17.65 14.53
N ASP A 566 -4.54 -17.53 15.83
CA ASP A 566 -4.13 -18.60 16.74
C ASP A 566 -5.10 -19.80 16.72
N LEU A 567 -6.41 -19.56 16.64
CA LEU A 567 -7.41 -20.64 16.56
C LEU A 567 -7.16 -21.62 15.40
N TYR A 568 -6.62 -21.15 14.27
CA TYR A 568 -6.37 -21.96 13.08
C TYR A 568 -4.90 -22.41 12.98
N ALA A 569 -3.98 -21.58 13.47
CA ALA A 569 -2.56 -21.73 13.25
C ALA A 569 -1.80 -22.53 14.32
N ARG A 570 -2.39 -22.77 15.52
CA ARG A 570 -1.73 -23.44 16.66
C ARG A 570 -1.02 -24.74 16.31
N GLN A 571 -1.60 -25.51 15.40
CA GLN A 571 -1.05 -26.80 15.00
C GLN A 571 0.27 -26.67 14.22
N GLU A 572 0.55 -25.48 13.67
CA GLU A 572 1.70 -25.20 12.81
C GLU A 572 2.84 -24.48 13.55
N TYR A 573 2.58 -23.91 14.72
CA TYR A 573 3.54 -23.09 15.47
C TYR A 573 4.84 -23.80 15.79
N GLY A 574 4.78 -25.09 16.12
CA GLY A 574 5.97 -25.83 16.50
C GLY A 574 7.01 -25.88 15.38
N TYR A 575 6.56 -26.16 14.14
CA TYR A 575 7.47 -26.22 13.00
C TYR A 575 7.86 -24.81 12.51
N TRP A 576 7.02 -23.79 12.68
CA TRP A 576 7.39 -22.40 12.38
C TRP A 576 8.53 -21.89 13.27
N ILE A 577 8.45 -22.15 14.58
CA ILE A 577 9.53 -21.82 15.52
C ILE A 577 10.80 -22.57 15.13
N TRP A 578 10.68 -23.87 14.85
CA TRP A 578 11.83 -24.67 14.44
C TRP A 578 12.49 -24.13 13.16
N ILE A 579 11.71 -23.77 12.13
CA ILE A 579 12.24 -23.21 10.88
C ILE A 579 13.00 -21.92 11.15
N SER A 580 12.42 -21.00 11.92
CA SER A 580 13.05 -19.72 12.26
C SER A 580 14.39 -19.91 12.99
N ASP A 581 14.48 -20.91 13.86
CA ASP A 581 15.65 -21.14 14.70
C ASP A 581 16.75 -21.97 13.99
N ASN A 582 16.41 -22.73 12.94
CA ASN A 582 17.32 -23.75 12.37
C ASN A 582 17.61 -23.61 10.86
N ILE A 583 16.74 -22.97 10.08
CA ILE A 583 16.94 -22.84 8.62
C ILE A 583 17.81 -21.63 8.30
N SER A 584 18.97 -21.90 7.71
CA SER A 584 20.00 -20.89 7.42
C SER A 584 19.95 -20.38 5.98
N GLU A 585 20.77 -19.37 5.67
CA GLU A 585 20.96 -18.90 4.30
C GLU A 585 21.46 -20.02 3.37
N GLY A 586 20.83 -20.14 2.20
CA GLY A 586 21.16 -21.16 1.20
C GLY A 586 20.55 -22.54 1.45
N ASP A 587 19.88 -22.77 2.59
CA ASP A 587 19.09 -23.98 2.79
C ASP A 587 17.91 -24.04 1.83
N THR A 588 17.52 -25.25 1.43
CA THR A 588 16.32 -25.49 0.63
C THR A 588 15.35 -26.36 1.42
N LEU A 589 14.20 -25.79 1.80
CA LEU A 589 13.13 -26.46 2.50
C LEU A 589 12.06 -26.93 1.50
N ALA A 590 11.91 -28.24 1.36
CA ALA A 590 10.80 -28.83 0.63
C ALA A 590 9.58 -29.02 1.54
N PHE A 591 8.39 -28.84 1.01
CA PHE A 591 7.14 -29.14 1.71
C PHE A 591 6.16 -29.90 0.80
N THR A 592 5.27 -30.70 1.39
CA THR A 592 4.47 -31.74 0.70
C THR A 592 2.94 -31.54 0.82
N PHE A 593 2.51 -30.47 1.48
CA PHE A 593 1.09 -30.18 1.76
C PHE A 593 0.82 -28.68 1.60
N GLU A 594 -0.45 -28.28 1.58
CA GLU A 594 -0.82 -26.85 1.63
C GLU A 594 -0.84 -26.38 3.10
N PRO A 595 0.12 -25.54 3.54
CA PRO A 595 0.12 -24.98 4.89
C PRO A 595 -0.92 -23.87 4.99
N LEU A 596 -1.33 -23.51 6.21
CA LEU A 596 -2.22 -22.37 6.42
C LEU A 596 -1.58 -21.05 5.94
N PHE A 597 -0.29 -20.85 6.24
CA PHE A 597 0.49 -19.70 5.78
C PHE A 597 1.83 -20.14 5.19
N LEU A 598 2.20 -19.54 4.05
CA LEU A 598 3.49 -19.79 3.40
C LEU A 598 4.62 -18.96 4.00
N SER A 599 4.33 -17.75 4.51
CA SER A 599 5.37 -16.82 4.98
C SER A 599 6.32 -17.44 6.02
N PRO A 600 5.85 -18.21 7.03
CA PRO A 600 6.73 -18.82 8.04
C PRO A 600 7.65 -19.93 7.52
N LEU A 601 7.55 -20.32 6.25
CA LEU A 601 8.48 -21.28 5.63
C LEU A 601 9.79 -20.62 5.19
N TRP A 602 9.81 -19.29 5.06
CA TRP A 602 11.05 -18.54 4.91
C TRP A 602 11.59 -18.12 6.27
N ASN A 603 12.91 -18.02 6.38
CA ASN A 603 13.55 -17.30 7.47
C ASN A 603 13.31 -15.78 7.31
N SER A 604 13.58 -15.02 8.37
CA SER A 604 13.32 -13.57 8.42
C SER A 604 14.01 -12.77 7.31
N GLY A 605 15.09 -13.30 6.72
CA GLY A 605 15.83 -12.68 5.62
C GLY A 605 15.40 -13.12 4.22
N PHE A 606 14.42 -14.03 4.10
CA PHE A 606 14.06 -14.69 2.83
C PHE A 606 15.28 -15.27 2.09
N SER A 607 16.25 -15.79 2.85
CA SER A 607 17.54 -16.24 2.32
C SER A 607 17.61 -17.76 2.11
N ASN A 608 16.63 -18.50 2.62
CA ASN A 608 16.39 -19.89 2.26
C ASN A 608 15.47 -19.99 1.03
N ARG A 609 15.55 -21.12 0.35
CA ARG A 609 14.66 -21.50 -0.75
C ARG A 609 13.54 -22.38 -0.21
N ILE A 610 12.30 -22.16 -0.65
CA ILE A 610 11.21 -23.11 -0.45
C ILE A 610 10.79 -23.75 -1.78
N VAL A 611 10.41 -25.01 -1.74
CA VAL A 611 9.92 -25.76 -2.89
C VAL A 611 8.77 -26.69 -2.48
N TYR A 612 7.66 -26.65 -3.22
CA TYR A 612 6.63 -27.67 -3.08
C TYR A 612 7.04 -28.89 -3.90
N ILE A 613 7.08 -30.06 -3.26
CA ILE A 613 7.47 -31.32 -3.89
C ILE A 613 6.49 -32.40 -3.43
N ARG A 614 5.73 -32.95 -4.38
CA ARG A 614 4.79 -34.05 -4.14
C ARG A 614 4.77 -34.95 -5.37
N SER A 615 4.87 -36.25 -5.15
CA SER A 615 4.77 -37.28 -6.19
C SER A 615 4.03 -38.48 -5.61
N ASP A 616 3.47 -39.32 -6.49
CA ASP A 616 2.80 -40.57 -6.13
C ASP A 616 3.79 -41.74 -5.97
N ALA A 617 5.06 -41.55 -6.35
CA ALA A 617 6.09 -42.58 -6.32
C ALA A 617 7.36 -42.13 -5.55
N TYR A 618 7.85 -42.99 -4.66
CA TYR A 618 9.05 -42.71 -3.84
C TYR A 618 10.31 -42.37 -4.68
N ASN A 619 10.50 -43.06 -5.81
CA ASN A 619 11.67 -42.85 -6.67
C ASN A 619 11.63 -41.49 -7.36
N GLU A 620 10.46 -41.05 -7.80
CA GLU A 620 10.27 -39.73 -8.41
C GLU A 620 10.41 -38.63 -7.36
N TRP A 621 9.74 -38.80 -6.21
CA TRP A 621 9.85 -37.87 -5.09
C TRP A 621 11.30 -37.64 -4.67
N THR A 622 12.09 -38.71 -4.49
CA THR A 622 13.51 -38.57 -4.13
C THR A 622 14.39 -38.02 -5.24
N LYS A 623 14.02 -38.22 -6.51
CA LYS A 623 14.68 -37.57 -7.64
C LYS A 623 14.43 -36.06 -7.63
N GLU A 624 13.21 -35.62 -7.36
CA GLU A 624 12.86 -34.20 -7.26
C GLU A 624 13.55 -33.51 -6.08
N LEU A 625 13.65 -34.18 -4.93
CA LEU A 625 14.42 -33.69 -3.77
C LEU A 625 15.89 -33.43 -4.15
N LYS A 626 16.51 -34.37 -4.89
CA LYS A 626 17.90 -34.22 -5.37
C LYS A 626 18.04 -33.11 -6.40
N MET A 627 17.14 -33.06 -7.39
CA MET A 627 17.18 -32.04 -8.44
C MET A 627 17.05 -30.61 -7.90
N ASN A 628 16.32 -30.44 -6.80
CA ASN A 628 16.14 -29.14 -6.15
C ASN A 628 17.17 -28.84 -5.04
N ASN A 629 18.18 -29.70 -4.85
CA ASN A 629 19.18 -29.57 -3.79
C ASN A 629 18.57 -29.39 -2.39
N VAL A 630 17.50 -30.14 -2.10
CA VAL A 630 16.77 -30.02 -0.84
C VAL A 630 17.65 -30.39 0.34
N THR A 631 17.72 -29.52 1.34
CA THR A 631 18.45 -29.76 2.60
C THR A 631 17.51 -30.25 3.70
N HIS A 632 16.25 -29.80 3.69
CA HIS A 632 15.24 -30.17 4.67
C HIS A 632 13.89 -30.45 4.01
N VAL A 633 13.13 -31.42 4.53
CA VAL A 633 11.78 -31.74 4.07
C VAL A 633 10.81 -31.64 5.24
N LEU A 634 9.76 -30.83 5.08
CA LEU A 634 8.61 -30.69 5.97
C LEU A 634 7.45 -31.57 5.45
N ILE A 635 6.99 -32.49 6.29
CA ILE A 635 5.91 -33.43 5.96
C ILE A 635 4.88 -33.52 7.09
N ARG A 636 3.67 -34.00 6.77
CA ARG A 636 2.67 -34.37 7.79
C ARG A 636 2.98 -35.74 8.37
N THR A 637 2.81 -35.89 9.68
CA THR A 637 2.88 -37.19 10.35
C THR A 637 1.82 -38.13 9.76
N ASN A 638 2.20 -39.38 9.47
CA ASN A 638 1.38 -40.39 8.78
C ASN A 638 1.04 -40.07 7.31
N SER A 639 1.71 -39.12 6.66
CA SER A 639 1.57 -38.92 5.21
C SER A 639 2.16 -40.10 4.41
N MET A 640 1.97 -40.09 3.09
CA MET A 640 2.55 -41.10 2.21
C MET A 640 4.09 -41.07 2.27
N GLU A 641 4.66 -39.87 2.27
CA GLU A 641 6.08 -39.58 2.36
C GLU A 641 6.64 -40.04 3.72
N ASP A 642 5.92 -39.80 4.81
CA ASP A 642 6.33 -40.27 6.14
C ASP A 642 6.43 -41.81 6.18
N ARG A 643 5.44 -42.51 5.61
CA ARG A 643 5.47 -43.98 5.50
C ARG A 643 6.62 -44.49 4.63
N TRP A 644 6.95 -43.78 3.54
CA TRP A 644 8.10 -44.14 2.70
C TRP A 644 9.41 -44.04 3.46
N ILE A 645 9.60 -42.95 4.20
CA ILE A 645 10.83 -42.72 4.97
C ILE A 645 10.92 -43.73 6.12
N GLU A 646 9.83 -44.02 6.82
CA GLU A 646 9.81 -45.03 7.87
C GLU A 646 10.13 -46.43 7.33
N LYS A 647 9.62 -46.79 6.15
CA LYS A 647 9.94 -48.06 5.48
C LYS A 647 11.42 -48.14 5.12
N GLU A 648 12.01 -47.08 4.57
CA GLU A 648 13.44 -47.03 4.26
C GLU A 648 14.29 -47.16 5.52
N LYS A 649 13.94 -46.45 6.60
CA LYS A 649 14.64 -46.57 7.90
C LYS A 649 14.62 -47.98 8.46
N ARG A 650 13.47 -48.67 8.40
CA ARG A 650 13.35 -50.08 8.86
C ARG A 650 14.20 -51.04 8.03
N LEU A 651 14.28 -50.82 6.71
CA LEU A 651 15.12 -51.64 5.84
C LEU A 651 16.61 -51.45 6.15
N VAL A 652 17.05 -50.20 6.38
CA VAL A 652 18.43 -49.88 6.71
C VAL A 652 18.81 -50.39 8.11
N SER A 653 17.94 -50.24 9.11
CA SER A 653 18.21 -50.73 10.47
C SER A 653 18.23 -52.27 10.57
N GLY A 654 17.51 -52.98 9.70
CA GLY A 654 17.55 -54.44 9.59
C GLY A 654 18.85 -55.01 8.98
N LEU A 655 19.66 -54.16 8.34
CA LEU A 655 20.93 -54.53 7.70
C LEU A 655 22.11 -54.13 8.60
N TRP A 656 22.20 -54.68 9.82
CA TRP A 656 23.22 -54.29 10.82
C TRP A 656 24.68 -54.35 10.32
N TRP A 657 24.91 -55.11 9.25
CA TRP A 657 26.22 -55.56 8.75
C TRP A 657 26.77 -54.63 7.68
N ILE A 658 25.91 -53.75 7.16
CA ILE A 658 26.30 -52.62 6.32
C ILE A 658 26.63 -51.46 7.27
N GLY A 659 27.87 -51.46 7.79
CA GLY A 659 28.33 -50.50 8.78
C GLY A 659 28.01 -49.05 8.42
N ARG A 660 27.51 -48.27 9.40
CA ARG A 660 27.18 -46.82 9.32
C ARG A 660 26.80 -46.33 7.91
N SER A 661 25.87 -46.99 7.23
CA SER A 661 25.26 -46.35 6.07
C SER A 661 24.61 -45.04 6.54
N LYS A 662 24.96 -43.91 5.91
CA LYS A 662 24.44 -42.59 6.32
C LYS A 662 22.93 -42.61 6.15
N GLU A 663 22.18 -42.42 7.24
CA GLU A 663 20.74 -42.23 7.16
C GLU A 663 20.43 -41.11 6.16
N LYS A 664 19.73 -41.45 5.07
CA LYS A 664 19.35 -40.52 4.02
C LYS A 664 18.41 -39.43 4.54
N PHE A 665 17.59 -39.74 5.54
CA PHE A 665 16.68 -38.81 6.18
C PHE A 665 16.83 -38.85 7.70
N LYS A 666 17.39 -37.79 8.29
CA LYS A 666 17.50 -37.65 9.74
C LYS A 666 16.37 -36.77 10.25
N VAL A 667 15.51 -37.29 11.15
CA VAL A 667 14.47 -36.48 11.78
C VAL A 667 15.15 -35.46 12.69
N VAL A 668 14.87 -34.18 12.48
CA VAL A 668 15.43 -33.05 13.24
C VAL A 668 14.36 -32.30 14.02
N TYR A 669 13.09 -32.50 13.65
CA TYR A 669 11.92 -32.01 14.37
C TYR A 669 10.75 -32.99 14.16
N ALA A 670 9.95 -33.19 15.19
CA ALA A 670 8.71 -33.93 15.11
C ALA A 670 7.74 -33.45 16.19
N ASP A 671 6.47 -33.29 15.82
CA ASP A 671 5.35 -33.17 16.74
C ASP A 671 4.23 -34.14 16.35
N LYS A 672 3.03 -33.96 16.93
CA LYS A 672 1.87 -34.81 16.66
C LYS A 672 1.46 -34.80 15.18
N ASN A 673 1.62 -33.68 14.49
CA ASN A 673 1.05 -33.41 13.18
C ASN A 673 2.10 -33.32 12.06
N TYR A 674 3.35 -32.98 12.38
CA TYR A 674 4.40 -32.64 11.43
C TYR A 674 5.76 -33.22 11.81
N LYS A 675 6.59 -33.48 10.80
CA LYS A 675 8.00 -33.87 10.93
C LYS A 675 8.85 -33.04 9.98
N ILE A 676 10.05 -32.64 10.43
CA ILE A 676 11.09 -32.10 9.54
C ILE A 676 12.27 -33.05 9.55
N MET A 677 12.73 -33.38 8.34
CA MET A 677 13.86 -34.27 8.14
C MET A 677 14.97 -33.55 7.38
N ARG A 678 16.21 -33.68 7.85
CA ARG A 678 17.41 -33.28 7.13
C ARG A 678 17.76 -34.36 6.11
N VAL A 679 17.96 -33.95 4.86
CA VAL A 679 18.33 -34.84 3.76
C VAL A 679 19.86 -34.98 3.73
N GLY A 680 20.33 -36.22 3.83
CA GLY A 680 21.75 -36.57 3.69
C GLY A 680 22.21 -36.34 2.26
N ARG A 681 23.41 -35.74 2.11
CA ARG A 681 24.08 -35.60 0.81
C ARG A 681 24.63 -36.92 0.31
#